data_AF-A0A8F4FY66-F1
#
_entry.id   AF-A0A8F4FY66-F1
#
_cell.length_a   1.000
_cell.length_b   1.000
_cell.length_c   1.000
_cell.angle_alpha   90.00
_cell.angle_beta   90.00
_cell.angle_gamma   90.00
#
_symmetry.space_group_name_H-M   'P 1'
#
loop_
_entity.id
_entity.type
_entity.pdbx_description
1 polymer ?
#
loop_
_entity_poly.entity_id
_entity_poly.type
_entity_poly.pdbx_seq_one_letter_code
_entity_poly.pdbx_strand_id
1 'polypeptide(L)'
;MIADDLAGKRIAVTGSTGFLGTALVERLLRSVPDCELVLLIRAGRMRSVAQRAQREIFKNNCFDRLRGELGGKAAFDELVARRVHVIEGDVGTDGLGLTDEGRDLLGSCDIVIHSAATVSFDSPIDLAVEVNLLGPTRIARTLQDLDVTPHLVAVSTCYVAGNRRGDAPEIPVDQSPFWIDIDWSREVDSARRVRADAEAASRQPERLATFMVEAREELGGAGTPLLAAKSEDRRKAWVKDQLVEAGRTRAASLGWPDAYAYTKALGEKALGENRGDVPVSIVRPAIIESAWSEPVPGWIRGFRMAEPVIISYAQGLLTEFPGVPEGTVDVIPVDLVVGAIIGVAARGPANEDGSPDITQVASGSANPLKYERLVDLVQTWFGDHPLYDAEGQPIAVPDWGYTTRNKVENQLNRAKDLLDRGEKLIGALPLRGKQAAWSSKLEEQRETVSRALTYVELYGAYTACEAIYGVDRLLATHEALSPEDQAEFGMDPRIVDWDHYVHQIHLPSVVEHARVRSEPGKGKVEPRSTRLRRQVLSPDRQLAAFDLENTLIASNVVTSYAWLASRRLDRDDKVRLAAKLIGEAPTLLRMDRADRSDFLRSFYRRYEGAPVEQIREDSQEMLSQLILTKSFPAAIRRVREHRALGHRTVLITGALDFVVEPLRPLFDDIVSAKLDVGPDGRYNGQMLEVPPTGESRASALFDYAAKHDIDLAESCAYADSSNDLPMLEVVGFPVAVNPETRLASLARKRGWLVEHWSKAPGFKPSPIPLAPRRAVTKAAPR
;
A
#
# COMPACT_ATOMS: atom_id res chain seq x y z
N MET A 1 21.09 26.90 -31.48
CA MET A 1 19.83 26.14 -31.64
C MET A 1 19.96 24.98 -30.69
N ILE A 2 18.97 24.73 -29.82
CA ILE A 2 19.06 23.78 -28.70
C ILE A 2 19.60 22.42 -29.15
N ALA A 3 19.07 21.89 -30.26
CA ALA A 3 19.51 20.60 -30.80
C ALA A 3 20.99 20.59 -31.19
N ASP A 4 21.49 21.68 -31.79
CA ASP A 4 22.88 21.82 -32.20
C ASP A 4 23.81 22.04 -31.01
N ASP A 5 23.39 22.86 -30.05
CA ASP A 5 24.17 23.23 -28.86
C ASP A 5 24.39 22.00 -27.94
N LEU A 6 23.47 21.04 -27.98
CA LEU A 6 23.53 19.77 -27.26
C LEU A 6 23.98 18.57 -28.12
N ALA A 7 24.21 18.77 -29.42
CA ALA A 7 24.57 17.67 -30.32
C ALA A 7 25.89 17.02 -29.90
N GLY A 8 25.92 15.69 -29.82
CA GLY A 8 27.11 14.92 -29.43
C GLY A 8 27.58 15.10 -27.99
N LYS A 9 26.86 15.88 -27.17
CA LYS A 9 27.19 16.08 -25.74
C LYS A 9 26.88 14.84 -24.91
N ARG A 10 27.66 14.64 -23.85
CA ARG A 10 27.38 13.60 -22.84
C ARG A 10 26.69 14.23 -21.63
N ILE A 11 25.47 13.77 -21.35
CA ILE A 11 24.58 14.37 -20.34
C ILE A 11 24.27 13.34 -19.25
N ALA A 12 24.69 13.63 -18.01
CA ALA A 12 24.29 12.81 -16.87
C ALA A 12 22.89 13.22 -16.38
N VAL A 13 22.03 12.24 -16.10
CA VAL A 13 20.68 12.48 -15.57
C VAL A 13 20.46 11.65 -14.31
N THR A 14 20.20 12.33 -13.19
CA THR A 14 19.71 11.68 -11.97
C THR A 14 18.18 11.74 -11.93
N GLY A 15 17.53 10.76 -11.29
CA GLY A 15 16.06 10.75 -11.18
C GLY A 15 15.34 10.34 -12.46
N SER A 16 16.03 9.73 -13.42
CA SER A 16 15.51 9.27 -14.72
C SER A 16 14.35 8.28 -14.61
N THR A 17 14.26 7.53 -13.49
CA THR A 17 13.12 6.64 -13.19
C THR A 17 11.86 7.36 -12.72
N GLY A 18 11.91 8.68 -12.47
CA GLY A 18 10.79 9.51 -12.04
C GLY A 18 9.88 9.96 -13.20
N PHE A 19 8.79 10.68 -12.89
CA PHE A 19 7.87 11.24 -13.90
C PHE A 19 8.58 12.20 -14.85
N LEU A 20 9.09 13.32 -14.32
CA LEU A 20 9.82 14.32 -15.07
C LEU A 20 11.07 13.74 -15.75
N GLY A 21 11.87 12.96 -15.01
CA GLY A 21 13.11 12.37 -15.53
C GLY A 21 12.88 11.41 -16.70
N THR A 22 11.77 10.66 -16.73
CA THR A 22 11.46 9.77 -17.86
C THR A 22 11.10 10.56 -19.13
N ALA A 23 10.30 11.62 -19.01
CA ALA A 23 9.98 12.50 -20.14
C ALA A 23 11.21 13.26 -20.64
N LEU A 24 12.09 13.69 -19.73
CA LEU A 24 13.36 14.33 -20.08
C LEU A 24 14.26 13.40 -20.90
N VAL A 25 14.42 12.15 -20.46
CA VAL A 25 15.24 11.15 -21.19
C VAL A 25 14.64 10.86 -22.56
N GLU A 26 13.32 10.72 -22.66
CA GLU A 26 12.65 10.51 -23.95
C GLU A 26 12.90 11.68 -24.90
N ARG A 27 12.70 12.91 -24.43
CA ARG A 27 12.88 14.11 -25.25
C ARG A 27 14.32 14.29 -25.72
N LEU A 28 15.30 14.07 -24.84
CA LEU A 28 16.72 14.15 -25.21
C LEU A 28 17.09 13.12 -26.27
N LEU A 29 16.63 11.87 -26.14
CA LEU A 29 16.93 10.82 -27.13
C LEU A 29 16.25 11.08 -28.48
N ARG A 30 15.02 11.61 -28.46
CA ARG A 30 14.23 11.87 -29.66
C ARG A 30 14.71 13.11 -30.41
N SER A 31 15.02 14.19 -29.70
CA SER A 31 15.12 15.53 -30.30
C SER A 31 16.54 16.09 -30.35
N VAL A 32 17.49 15.54 -29.57
CA VAL A 32 18.90 15.97 -29.60
C VAL A 32 19.74 14.95 -30.38
N PRO A 33 20.36 15.33 -31.51
CA PRO A 33 21.17 14.42 -32.32
C PRO A 33 22.42 13.93 -31.58
N ASP A 34 22.68 12.63 -31.67
CA ASP A 34 23.91 11.96 -31.21
C ASP A 34 24.35 12.23 -29.76
N CYS A 35 23.51 12.84 -28.91
CA CYS A 35 23.84 12.99 -27.49
C CYS A 35 23.88 11.63 -26.78
N GLU A 36 24.78 11.49 -25.83
CA GLU A 36 24.91 10.31 -24.97
C GLU A 36 24.36 10.62 -23.58
N LEU A 37 23.57 9.70 -23.02
CA LEU A 37 22.97 9.85 -21.70
C LEU A 37 23.63 8.93 -20.69
N VAL A 38 24.06 9.48 -19.55
CA VAL A 38 24.53 8.72 -18.40
C VAL A 38 23.46 8.74 -17.32
N LEU A 39 22.74 7.63 -17.17
CA LEU A 39 21.62 7.52 -16.24
C LEU A 39 22.08 6.97 -14.90
N LEU A 40 22.07 7.81 -13.87
CA LEU A 40 22.41 7.42 -12.51
C LEU A 40 21.18 6.85 -11.79
N ILE A 41 21.22 5.55 -11.50
CA ILE A 41 20.08 4.80 -10.94
C ILE A 41 20.50 4.07 -9.67
N ARG A 42 19.68 4.18 -8.62
CA ARG A 42 19.89 3.47 -7.35
C ARG A 42 19.83 1.95 -7.54
N ALA A 43 20.67 1.20 -6.82
CA ALA A 43 20.56 -0.26 -6.79
C ALA A 43 19.17 -0.73 -6.30
N GLY A 44 18.64 -1.81 -6.90
CA GLY A 44 17.42 -2.46 -6.42
C GLY A 44 17.75 -3.60 -5.45
N ARG A 45 16.92 -3.84 -4.43
CA ARG A 45 17.11 -4.95 -3.47
C ARG A 45 17.24 -6.35 -4.12
N MET A 46 16.64 -6.55 -5.30
CA MET A 46 16.60 -7.84 -6.00
C MET A 46 16.92 -7.75 -7.50
N ARG A 47 17.33 -6.58 -8.01
CA ARG A 47 17.48 -6.32 -9.45
C ARG A 47 18.70 -5.46 -9.73
N SER A 48 19.41 -5.76 -10.81
CA SER A 48 20.49 -4.91 -11.30
C SER A 48 19.95 -3.58 -11.83
N VAL A 49 20.81 -2.56 -11.90
CA VAL A 49 20.44 -1.22 -12.41
C VAL A 49 19.98 -1.25 -13.87
N ALA A 50 20.58 -2.11 -14.71
CA ALA A 50 20.15 -2.31 -16.09
C ALA A 50 18.72 -2.90 -16.17
N GLN A 51 18.39 -3.89 -15.34
CA GLN A 51 17.03 -4.44 -15.27
C GLN A 51 16.02 -3.41 -14.78
N ARG A 52 16.42 -2.53 -13.85
CA ARG A 52 15.58 -1.41 -13.40
C ARG A 52 15.36 -0.40 -14.52
N ALA A 53 16.41 0.05 -15.21
CA ALA A 53 16.31 0.97 -16.35
C ALA A 53 15.34 0.43 -17.41
N GLN A 54 15.51 -0.83 -17.81
CA GLN A 54 14.61 -1.45 -18.80
C GLN A 54 13.15 -1.45 -18.36
N ARG A 55 12.89 -1.75 -17.08
CA ARG A 55 11.52 -1.86 -16.57
C ARG A 55 10.87 -0.51 -16.28
N GLU A 56 11.61 0.41 -15.66
CA GLU A 56 11.08 1.64 -15.07
C GLU A 56 11.20 2.85 -16.01
N ILE A 57 12.02 2.76 -17.05
CA ILE A 57 12.24 3.82 -18.05
C ILE A 57 11.80 3.31 -19.43
N PHE A 58 12.54 2.38 -20.03
CA PHE A 58 12.39 2.07 -21.46
C PHE A 58 11.12 1.29 -21.84
N LYS A 59 10.54 0.52 -20.91
CA LYS A 59 9.21 -0.11 -21.10
C LYS A 59 8.03 0.84 -20.90
N ASN A 60 8.27 2.09 -20.50
CA ASN A 60 7.21 3.08 -20.29
C ASN A 60 6.59 3.49 -21.64
N ASN A 61 5.29 3.79 -21.65
CA ASN A 61 4.56 4.27 -22.83
C ASN A 61 5.01 5.67 -23.28
N CYS A 62 5.72 6.41 -22.45
CA CYS A 62 6.43 7.64 -22.82
C CYS A 62 7.22 7.50 -24.12
N PHE A 63 7.86 6.34 -24.32
CA PHE A 63 8.72 6.06 -25.47
C PHE A 63 7.96 5.44 -26.67
N ASP A 64 6.62 5.31 -26.63
CA ASP A 64 5.85 4.71 -27.71
C ASP A 64 5.99 5.49 -29.02
N ARG A 65 5.98 6.83 -28.94
CA ARG A 65 6.22 7.70 -30.09
C ARG A 65 7.60 7.47 -30.69
N LEU A 66 8.66 7.60 -29.89
CA LEU A 66 10.05 7.37 -30.34
C LEU A 66 10.23 5.97 -30.95
N ARG A 67 9.62 4.93 -30.36
CA ARG A 67 9.62 3.58 -30.95
C ARG A 67 8.94 3.55 -32.32
N GLY A 68 7.83 4.25 -32.48
CA GLY A 68 7.11 4.37 -33.75
C GLY A 68 7.96 5.05 -34.82
N GLU A 69 8.58 6.18 -34.48
CA GLU A 69 9.43 6.96 -35.39
C GLU A 69 10.69 6.20 -35.85
N LEU A 70 11.28 5.37 -34.97
CA LEU A 70 12.45 4.54 -35.28
C LEU A 70 12.13 3.25 -36.06
N GLY A 71 10.85 2.93 -36.29
CA GLY A 71 10.44 1.69 -36.98
C GLY A 71 10.36 0.45 -36.08
N GLY A 72 10.25 0.62 -34.75
CA GLY A 72 9.90 -0.44 -33.81
C GLY A 72 10.95 -0.74 -32.74
N LYS A 73 10.69 -1.80 -31.96
CA LYS A 73 11.47 -2.14 -30.76
C LYS A 73 12.95 -2.43 -31.02
N ALA A 74 13.30 -3.07 -32.15
CA ALA A 74 14.68 -3.44 -32.43
C ALA A 74 15.58 -2.21 -32.64
N ALA A 75 15.14 -1.25 -33.45
CA ALA A 75 15.86 0.00 -33.69
C ALA A 75 15.95 0.87 -32.42
N PHE A 76 14.89 0.88 -31.61
CA PHE A 76 14.90 1.54 -30.31
C PHE A 76 15.91 0.91 -29.33
N ASP A 77 15.94 -0.43 -29.23
CA ASP A 77 16.89 -1.14 -28.36
C ASP A 77 18.35 -0.88 -28.82
N GLU A 78 18.60 -0.79 -30.14
CA GLU A 78 19.91 -0.42 -30.71
C GLU A 78 20.30 1.02 -30.36
N LEU A 79 19.35 1.97 -30.49
CA LEU A 79 19.58 3.37 -30.10
C LEU A 79 19.92 3.48 -28.61
N VAL A 80 19.17 2.80 -27.74
CA VAL A 80 19.43 2.78 -26.29
C VAL A 80 20.81 2.17 -26.00
N ALA A 81 21.16 1.04 -26.62
CA ALA A 81 22.46 0.41 -26.42
C ALA A 81 23.63 1.29 -26.88
N ARG A 82 23.42 2.13 -27.90
CA ARG A 82 24.44 3.05 -28.42
C ARG A 82 24.57 4.34 -27.62
N ARG A 83 23.46 4.91 -27.18
CA ARG A 83 23.40 6.29 -26.63
C ARG A 83 23.17 6.35 -25.13
N VAL A 84 22.93 5.24 -24.44
CA VAL A 84 22.61 5.24 -23.02
C VAL A 84 23.57 4.36 -22.23
N HIS A 85 24.18 4.96 -21.21
CA HIS A 85 24.98 4.29 -20.20
C HIS A 85 24.24 4.33 -18.87
N VAL A 86 24.09 3.19 -18.20
CA VAL A 86 23.40 3.12 -16.89
C VAL A 86 24.44 2.84 -15.82
N ILE A 87 24.57 3.77 -14.87
CA ILE A 87 25.50 3.65 -13.75
C ILE A 87 24.73 3.51 -12.43
N GLU A 88 25.30 2.72 -11.52
CA GLU A 88 24.77 2.57 -10.16
C GLU A 88 25.19 3.76 -9.30
N GLY A 89 24.23 4.43 -8.66
CA GLY A 89 24.52 5.51 -7.72
C GLY A 89 23.32 5.93 -6.88
N ASP A 90 23.59 6.55 -5.73
CA ASP A 90 22.60 7.04 -4.77
C ASP A 90 22.97 8.45 -4.30
N VAL A 91 22.16 9.45 -4.67
CA VAL A 91 22.35 10.85 -4.24
C VAL A 91 22.21 11.04 -2.73
N GLY A 92 21.64 10.07 -2.01
CA GLY A 92 21.59 10.04 -0.55
C GLY A 92 22.89 9.59 0.12
N THR A 93 23.94 9.29 -0.65
CA THR A 93 25.23 8.80 -0.14
C THR A 93 26.37 9.69 -0.59
N ASP A 94 27.35 9.92 0.29
CA ASP A 94 28.54 10.71 -0.04
C ASP A 94 29.35 10.02 -1.15
N GLY A 95 29.87 10.80 -2.11
CA GLY A 95 30.50 10.27 -3.33
C GLY A 95 29.53 9.52 -4.26
N LEU A 96 28.23 9.65 -4.04
CA LEU A 96 27.12 9.05 -4.81
C LEU A 96 27.14 7.50 -4.86
N GLY A 97 28.00 6.83 -4.10
CA GLY A 97 28.16 5.37 -4.13
C GLY A 97 28.62 4.82 -5.47
N LEU A 98 29.30 5.63 -6.29
CA LEU A 98 29.76 5.24 -7.64
C LEU A 98 30.90 4.22 -7.59
N THR A 99 30.89 3.31 -8.57
CA THR A 99 32.07 2.50 -8.94
C THR A 99 33.11 3.35 -9.67
N ASP A 100 34.33 2.83 -9.85
CA ASP A 100 35.37 3.52 -10.62
C ASP A 100 34.91 3.83 -12.07
N GLU A 101 34.28 2.86 -12.74
CA GLU A 101 33.66 3.06 -14.06
C GLU A 101 32.56 4.13 -14.03
N GLY A 102 31.73 4.15 -12.97
CA GLY A 102 30.70 5.18 -12.79
C GLY A 102 31.27 6.58 -12.58
N ARG A 103 32.42 6.68 -11.89
CA ARG A 103 33.16 7.93 -11.71
C ARG A 103 33.74 8.43 -13.04
N ASP A 104 34.35 7.56 -13.81
CA ASP A 104 34.91 7.89 -15.13
C ASP A 104 33.80 8.38 -16.09
N LEU A 105 32.67 7.67 -16.13
CA LEU A 105 31.52 8.06 -16.94
C LEU A 105 30.94 9.41 -16.51
N LEU A 106 30.74 9.64 -15.20
CA LEU A 106 30.26 10.92 -14.70
C LEU A 106 31.25 12.06 -14.99
N GLY A 107 32.55 11.83 -14.80
CA GLY A 107 33.61 12.80 -15.06
C GLY A 107 33.74 13.19 -16.54
N SER A 108 33.32 12.31 -17.45
CA SER A 108 33.31 12.57 -18.89
C SER A 108 32.10 13.36 -19.41
N CYS A 109 31.13 13.70 -18.54
CA CYS A 109 29.93 14.41 -18.94
C CYS A 109 30.19 15.91 -19.13
N ASP A 110 29.57 16.51 -20.14
CA ASP A 110 29.56 17.96 -20.36
C ASP A 110 28.54 18.67 -19.45
N ILE A 111 27.42 17.98 -19.18
CA ILE A 111 26.26 18.52 -18.48
C ILE A 111 25.76 17.48 -17.48
N VAL A 112 25.36 17.94 -16.29
CA VAL A 112 24.71 17.11 -15.27
C VAL A 112 23.34 17.70 -14.95
N ILE A 113 22.28 16.97 -15.25
CA ILE A 113 20.91 17.34 -14.90
C ILE A 113 20.48 16.58 -13.64
N HIS A 114 20.35 17.31 -12.54
CA HIS A 114 19.93 16.76 -11.26
C HIS A 114 18.41 16.89 -11.05
N SER A 115 17.66 15.82 -11.32
CA SER A 115 16.21 15.75 -11.11
C SER A 115 15.80 14.78 -9.98
N ALA A 116 16.74 14.02 -9.39
CA ALA A 116 16.42 13.12 -8.29
C ALA A 116 15.92 13.87 -7.05
N ALA A 117 14.73 13.51 -6.57
CA ALA A 117 14.13 14.09 -5.39
C ALA A 117 13.17 13.11 -4.70
N THR A 118 13.01 13.29 -3.40
CA THR A 118 11.90 12.71 -2.64
C THR A 118 10.76 13.72 -2.64
N VAL A 119 9.72 13.46 -3.46
CA VAL A 119 8.63 14.40 -3.75
C VAL A 119 7.33 14.12 -2.97
N SER A 120 7.37 13.31 -1.91
CA SER A 120 6.17 13.06 -1.10
C SER A 120 6.13 13.99 0.11
N PHE A 121 4.96 14.57 0.34
CA PHE A 121 4.68 15.48 1.45
C PHE A 121 4.76 14.79 2.82
N ASP A 122 4.63 13.46 2.87
CA ASP A 122 4.75 12.60 4.05
C ASP A 122 6.12 11.88 4.11
N SER A 123 7.16 12.48 3.52
CA SER A 123 8.50 11.90 3.58
C SER A 123 9.16 12.14 4.95
N PRO A 124 9.76 11.11 5.56
CA PRO A 124 10.55 11.27 6.77
C PRO A 124 11.63 12.35 6.60
N ILE A 125 11.76 13.25 7.58
CA ILE A 125 12.64 14.42 7.48
C ILE A 125 14.11 14.05 7.26
N ASP A 126 14.58 12.96 7.85
CA ASP A 126 15.93 12.43 7.64
C ASP A 126 16.15 12.07 6.17
N LEU A 127 15.22 11.32 5.56
CA LEU A 127 15.30 10.94 4.15
C LEU A 127 15.20 12.18 3.23
N ALA A 128 14.29 13.10 3.55
CA ALA A 128 14.08 14.32 2.76
C ALA A 128 15.37 15.18 2.75
N VAL A 129 16.04 15.31 3.89
CA VAL A 129 17.32 16.01 3.99
C VAL A 129 18.43 15.29 3.19
N GLU A 130 18.57 13.98 3.34
CA GLU A 130 19.63 13.23 2.64
C GLU A 130 19.50 13.34 1.11
N VAL A 131 18.28 13.37 0.59
CA VAL A 131 18.03 13.40 -0.85
C VAL A 131 17.89 14.81 -1.41
N ASN A 132 17.00 15.64 -0.85
CA ASN A 132 16.64 16.92 -1.45
C ASN A 132 17.62 18.04 -1.09
N LEU A 133 18.13 18.04 0.15
CA LEU A 133 19.05 19.06 0.65
C LEU A 133 20.49 18.70 0.26
N LEU A 134 20.95 17.51 0.68
CA LEU A 134 22.33 17.09 0.47
C LEU A 134 22.60 16.54 -0.93
N GLY A 135 21.60 15.99 -1.63
CA GLY A 135 21.77 15.39 -2.96
C GLY A 135 22.44 16.32 -3.99
N PRO A 136 21.92 17.55 -4.21
CA PRO A 136 22.56 18.50 -5.12
C PRO A 136 24.01 18.83 -4.71
N THR A 137 24.23 19.04 -3.41
CA THR A 137 25.56 19.34 -2.84
C THR A 137 26.54 18.18 -3.04
N ARG A 138 26.09 16.94 -2.87
CA ARG A 138 26.91 15.73 -3.08
C ARG A 138 27.31 15.55 -4.53
N ILE A 139 26.44 15.89 -5.48
CA ILE A 139 26.78 15.89 -6.89
C ILE A 139 27.90 16.90 -7.15
N ALA A 140 27.72 18.14 -6.72
CA ALA A 140 28.72 19.18 -6.93
C ALA A 140 30.07 18.85 -6.28
N ARG A 141 30.08 18.28 -5.06
CA ARG A 141 31.30 17.80 -4.40
C ARG A 141 31.95 16.64 -5.13
N THR A 142 31.16 15.68 -5.64
CA THR A 142 31.69 14.56 -6.41
C THR A 142 32.33 15.04 -7.71
N LEU A 143 31.77 16.06 -8.37
CA LEU A 143 32.37 16.67 -9.55
C LEU A 143 33.69 17.37 -9.23
N GLN A 144 33.77 18.07 -8.09
CA GLN A 144 35.03 18.65 -7.59
C GLN A 144 36.07 17.58 -7.26
N ASP A 145 35.68 16.48 -6.61
CA ASP A 145 36.57 15.36 -6.30
C ASP A 145 37.12 14.67 -7.57
N LEU A 146 36.39 14.78 -8.68
CA LEU A 146 36.79 14.30 -10.01
C LEU A 146 37.57 15.34 -10.82
N ASP A 147 37.77 16.54 -10.27
CA ASP A 147 38.45 17.68 -10.92
C ASP A 147 37.80 18.09 -12.26
N VAL A 148 36.46 18.11 -12.29
CA VAL A 148 35.67 18.50 -13.48
C VAL A 148 34.62 19.56 -13.15
N THR A 149 34.31 20.41 -14.13
CA THR A 149 33.36 21.52 -13.97
C THR A 149 32.27 21.51 -15.06
N PRO A 150 31.49 20.42 -15.21
CA PRO A 150 30.38 20.41 -16.15
C PRO A 150 29.28 21.38 -15.72
N HIS A 151 28.40 21.75 -16.65
CA HIS A 151 27.23 22.55 -16.30
C HIS A 151 26.23 21.73 -15.49
N LEU A 152 26.00 22.11 -14.23
CA LEU A 152 25.06 21.46 -13.33
C LEU A 152 23.69 22.16 -13.37
N VAL A 153 22.69 21.51 -13.94
CA VAL A 153 21.30 21.96 -13.92
C VAL A 153 20.55 21.26 -12.79
N ALA A 154 20.27 21.97 -11.70
CA ALA A 154 19.57 21.43 -10.54
C ALA A 154 18.07 21.74 -10.61
N VAL A 155 17.23 20.70 -10.54
CA VAL A 155 15.77 20.86 -10.48
C VAL A 155 15.33 21.06 -9.03
N SER A 156 14.76 22.23 -8.77
CA SER A 156 14.17 22.63 -7.49
C SER A 156 12.65 22.73 -7.61
N THR A 157 12.01 23.74 -7.02
CA THR A 157 10.57 23.98 -7.11
C THR A 157 10.24 25.45 -6.87
N CYS A 158 9.18 25.98 -7.48
CA CYS A 158 8.66 27.32 -7.18
C CYS A 158 8.32 27.49 -5.68
N TYR A 159 7.90 26.41 -5.02
CA TYR A 159 7.48 26.42 -3.62
C TYR A 159 8.60 26.65 -2.59
N VAL A 160 9.87 26.73 -3.03
CA VAL A 160 10.94 27.27 -2.16
C VAL A 160 10.64 28.70 -1.71
N ALA A 161 9.72 29.38 -2.42
CA ALA A 161 9.16 30.66 -2.04
C ALA A 161 8.48 30.67 -0.66
N GLY A 162 8.09 29.51 -0.13
CA GLY A 162 7.35 29.38 1.13
C GLY A 162 5.91 29.89 1.03
N ASN A 163 5.26 30.06 2.17
CA ASN A 163 3.88 30.56 2.27
C ASN A 163 3.78 32.09 2.10
N ARG A 164 4.64 32.68 1.27
CA ARG A 164 4.61 34.12 0.99
C ARG A 164 3.34 34.48 0.24
N ARG A 165 2.95 35.76 0.34
CA ARG A 165 1.84 36.34 -0.42
C ARG A 165 2.39 37.36 -1.41
N GLY A 166 1.95 37.31 -2.65
CA GLY A 166 2.40 38.19 -3.73
C GLY A 166 3.64 37.67 -4.45
N ASP A 167 4.41 38.59 -5.04
CA ASP A 167 5.41 38.27 -6.04
C ASP A 167 6.58 37.42 -5.50
N ALA A 168 6.94 36.40 -6.28
CA ALA A 168 8.08 35.52 -6.06
C ALA A 168 9.05 35.64 -7.25
N PRO A 169 10.06 36.54 -7.16
CA PRO A 169 11.00 36.78 -8.26
C PRO A 169 12.03 35.65 -8.39
N GLU A 170 12.67 35.59 -9.57
CA GLU A 170 13.71 34.61 -9.93
C GLU A 170 15.07 34.95 -9.31
N ILE A 171 15.11 34.95 -7.97
CA ILE A 171 16.31 35.27 -7.16
C ILE A 171 16.72 34.08 -6.26
N PRO A 172 17.99 34.02 -5.81
CA PRO A 172 18.44 33.06 -4.81
C PRO A 172 17.57 33.08 -3.55
N VAL A 173 17.32 31.91 -2.96
CA VAL A 173 16.39 31.76 -1.83
C VAL A 173 16.79 32.60 -0.63
N ASP A 174 18.09 32.74 -0.37
CA ASP A 174 18.71 33.48 0.72
C ASP A 174 18.76 35.00 0.50
N GLN A 175 18.53 35.44 -0.73
CA GLN A 175 18.34 36.86 -1.07
C GLN A 175 16.87 37.29 -0.99
N SER A 176 15.96 36.35 -0.72
CA SER A 176 14.56 36.69 -0.53
C SER A 176 14.36 37.50 0.75
N PRO A 177 13.53 38.57 0.74
CA PRO A 177 13.21 39.32 1.96
C PRO A 177 12.43 38.49 3.00
N PHE A 178 11.91 37.33 2.59
CA PHE A 178 11.20 36.39 3.46
C PHE A 178 12.09 35.26 3.97
N TRP A 179 13.38 35.24 3.61
CA TRP A 179 14.31 34.24 4.08
C TRP A 179 14.57 34.40 5.58
N ILE A 180 14.50 33.27 6.30
CA ILE A 180 14.91 33.19 7.69
C ILE A 180 16.31 32.61 7.71
N ASP A 181 17.28 33.34 8.28
CA ASP A 181 18.67 32.87 8.31
C ASP A 181 18.83 31.63 9.21
N ILE A 182 18.80 30.47 8.56
CA ILE A 182 19.00 29.16 9.16
C ILE A 182 20.26 28.50 8.59
N ASP A 183 20.97 27.81 9.48
CA ASP A 183 22.14 27.01 9.15
C ASP A 183 21.67 25.62 8.70
N TRP A 184 21.74 25.38 7.40
CA TRP A 184 21.30 24.11 6.80
C TRP A 184 22.07 22.91 7.36
N SER A 185 23.33 23.08 7.77
CA SER A 185 24.15 22.00 8.32
C SER A 185 23.65 21.54 9.69
N ARG A 186 23.20 22.49 10.53
CA ARG A 186 22.55 22.17 11.82
C ARG A 186 21.20 21.51 11.64
N GLU A 187 20.44 21.88 10.61
CA GLU A 187 19.17 21.23 10.27
C GLU A 187 19.39 19.78 9.84
N VAL A 188 20.47 19.49 9.10
CA VAL A 188 20.86 18.12 8.76
C VAL A 188 21.16 17.29 10.02
N ASP A 189 21.99 17.81 10.92
CA ASP A 189 22.32 17.13 12.16
C ASP A 189 21.08 16.92 13.05
N SER A 190 20.18 17.90 13.08
CA SER A 190 18.91 17.81 13.79
C SER A 190 18.04 16.68 13.23
N ALA A 191 17.84 16.62 11.91
CA ALA A 191 17.05 15.59 11.26
C ALA A 191 17.60 14.17 11.54
N ARG A 192 18.93 14.00 11.50
CA ARG A 192 19.59 12.73 11.86
C ARG A 192 19.39 12.36 13.33
N ARG A 193 19.46 13.33 14.24
CA ARG A 193 19.19 13.11 15.68
C ARG A 193 17.74 12.71 15.95
N VAL A 194 16.76 13.35 15.31
CA VAL A 194 15.33 13.00 15.46
C VAL A 194 15.08 11.53 15.14
N ARG A 195 15.76 10.97 14.13
CA ARG A 195 15.67 9.53 13.84
C ARG A 195 16.21 8.66 14.96
N ALA A 196 17.39 8.98 15.48
CA ALA A 196 17.97 8.25 16.60
C ALA A 196 17.07 8.31 17.85
N ASP A 197 16.52 9.50 18.14
CA ASP A 197 15.62 9.73 19.27
C ASP A 197 14.29 8.99 19.11
N ALA A 198 13.68 9.03 17.92
CA ALA A 198 12.47 8.27 17.62
C ALA A 198 12.71 6.76 17.71
N GLU A 199 13.83 6.26 17.20
CA GLU A 199 14.21 4.85 17.33
C GLU A 199 14.36 4.45 18.81
N ALA A 200 15.03 5.26 19.62
CA ALA A 200 15.18 5.02 21.06
C ALA A 200 13.82 5.06 21.79
N ALA A 201 13.00 6.07 21.53
CA ALA A 201 11.67 6.23 22.12
C ALA A 201 10.73 5.06 21.75
N SER A 202 10.82 4.55 20.53
CA SER A 202 10.01 3.42 20.06
C SER A 202 10.28 2.10 20.79
N ARG A 203 11.45 1.99 21.44
CA ARG A 203 11.88 0.79 22.18
C ARG A 203 11.68 0.90 23.69
N GLN A 204 11.06 1.98 24.17
CA GLN A 204 10.71 2.11 25.58
C GLN A 204 9.64 1.07 25.96
N PRO A 205 9.69 0.48 27.17
CA PRO A 205 8.76 -0.57 27.59
C PRO A 205 7.29 -0.20 27.42
N GLU A 206 6.92 1.04 27.73
CA GLU A 206 5.55 1.54 27.62
C GLU A 206 5.07 1.57 26.16
N ARG A 207 5.96 1.95 25.24
CA ARG A 207 5.65 2.00 23.80
C ARG A 207 5.57 0.60 23.20
N LEU A 208 6.51 -0.28 23.55
CA LEU A 208 6.47 -1.69 23.12
C LEU A 208 5.21 -2.38 23.63
N ALA A 209 4.78 -2.11 24.86
CA ALA A 209 3.52 -2.59 25.40
C ALA A 209 2.31 -2.15 24.55
N THR A 210 2.26 -0.88 24.16
CA THR A 210 1.21 -0.37 23.26
C THR A 210 1.23 -1.07 21.90
N PHE A 211 2.39 -1.22 21.26
CA PHE A 211 2.49 -1.90 19.96
C PHE A 211 2.05 -3.37 20.05
N MET A 212 2.37 -4.07 21.13
CA MET A 212 1.91 -5.44 21.37
C MET A 212 0.39 -5.51 21.56
N VAL A 213 -0.21 -4.55 22.27
CA VAL A 213 -1.66 -4.46 22.44
C VAL A 213 -2.33 -4.21 21.09
N GLU A 214 -1.86 -3.23 20.32
CA GLU A 214 -2.40 -2.91 18.99
C GLU A 214 -2.28 -4.08 18.01
N ALA A 215 -1.13 -4.77 18.01
CA ALA A 215 -0.93 -5.98 17.20
C ALA A 215 -1.92 -7.09 17.58
N ARG A 216 -2.19 -7.26 18.88
CA ARG A 216 -3.16 -8.25 19.38
C ARG A 216 -4.61 -7.85 19.12
N GLU A 217 -4.93 -6.56 19.15
CA GLU A 217 -6.25 -6.05 18.76
C GLU A 217 -6.56 -6.37 17.30
N GLU A 218 -5.57 -6.16 16.41
CA GLU A 218 -5.69 -6.41 14.97
C GLU A 218 -5.70 -7.89 14.61
N LEU A 219 -4.71 -8.66 15.08
CA LEU A 219 -4.54 -10.06 14.67
C LEU A 219 -5.25 -11.07 15.57
N GLY A 220 -5.61 -10.71 16.80
CA GLY A 220 -6.23 -11.63 17.74
C GLY A 220 -5.26 -12.69 18.26
N GLY A 221 -5.72 -13.95 18.36
CA GLY A 221 -4.92 -15.09 18.81
C GLY A 221 -4.02 -15.69 17.72
N ALA A 222 -3.47 -14.85 16.83
CA ALA A 222 -2.67 -15.27 15.67
C ALA A 222 -1.28 -15.84 16.00
N GLY A 223 -0.97 -16.08 17.28
CA GLY A 223 0.32 -16.61 17.70
C GLY A 223 1.43 -15.58 17.87
N THR A 224 2.46 -15.94 18.63
CA THR A 224 3.59 -15.14 19.06
C THR A 224 4.43 -14.61 17.88
N PRO A 225 4.84 -15.39 16.87
CA PRO A 225 5.68 -14.89 15.78
C PRO A 225 4.97 -13.83 14.92
N LEU A 226 3.70 -14.05 14.57
CA LEU A 226 2.92 -13.07 13.81
C LEU A 226 2.65 -11.80 14.62
N LEU A 227 2.33 -11.95 15.91
CA LEU A 227 2.18 -10.80 16.82
C LEU A 227 3.49 -10.02 16.97
N ALA A 228 4.64 -10.70 17.06
CA ALA A 228 5.96 -10.06 17.14
C ALA A 228 6.30 -9.30 15.85
N ALA A 229 6.14 -9.94 14.68
CA ALA A 229 6.36 -9.29 13.39
C ALA A 229 5.45 -8.06 13.22
N LYS A 230 4.17 -8.20 13.55
CA LYS A 230 3.20 -7.08 13.48
C LYS A 230 3.53 -5.97 14.47
N SER A 231 3.97 -6.29 15.68
CA SER A 231 4.41 -5.30 16.67
C SER A 231 5.63 -4.52 16.16
N GLU A 232 6.57 -5.20 15.49
CA GLU A 232 7.73 -4.55 14.88
C GLU A 232 7.35 -3.66 13.68
N ASP A 233 6.40 -4.09 12.86
CA ASP A 233 5.87 -3.27 11.77
C ASP A 233 5.18 -2.00 12.30
N ARG A 234 4.40 -2.13 13.38
CA ARG A 234 3.77 -1.00 14.08
C ARG A 234 4.80 -0.04 14.64
N ARG A 235 5.87 -0.55 15.26
CA ARG A 235 6.99 0.25 15.76
C ARG A 235 7.66 1.04 14.63
N LYS A 236 7.97 0.39 13.51
CA LYS A 236 8.57 1.05 12.33
C LYS A 236 7.66 2.12 11.74
N ALA A 237 6.36 1.85 11.64
CA ALA A 237 5.37 2.83 11.19
C ALA A 237 5.34 4.04 12.13
N TRP A 238 5.32 3.81 13.44
CA TRP A 238 5.36 4.88 14.43
C TRP A 238 6.62 5.76 14.30
N VAL A 239 7.80 5.15 14.10
CA VAL A 239 9.05 5.90 13.86
C VAL A 239 8.94 6.75 12.60
N LYS A 240 8.41 6.20 11.50
CA LYS A 240 8.14 6.95 10.27
C LYS A 240 7.24 8.16 10.56
N ASP A 241 6.13 7.94 11.28
CA ASP A 241 5.16 8.99 11.58
C ASP A 241 5.78 10.11 12.42
N GLN A 242 6.63 9.79 13.40
CA GLN A 242 7.36 10.81 14.17
C GLN A 242 8.29 11.66 13.28
N LEU A 243 8.98 11.04 12.33
CA LEU A 243 9.89 11.73 11.42
C LEU A 243 9.14 12.63 10.43
N VAL A 244 7.98 12.18 9.96
CA VAL A 244 7.09 12.98 9.10
C VAL A 244 6.57 14.19 9.88
N GLU A 245 6.08 13.97 11.09
CA GLU A 245 5.52 15.04 11.92
C GLU A 245 6.59 16.08 12.32
N ALA A 246 7.80 15.62 12.65
CA ALA A 246 8.93 16.51 12.92
C ALA A 246 9.29 17.39 11.71
N GLY A 247 9.34 16.80 10.51
CA GLY A 247 9.60 17.54 9.28
C GLY A 247 8.50 18.55 8.95
N ARG A 248 7.24 18.12 9.02
CA ARG A 248 6.05 18.96 8.81
C ARG A 248 6.03 20.15 9.77
N THR A 249 6.21 19.89 11.07
CA THR A 249 6.21 20.93 12.11
C THR A 249 7.39 21.89 11.92
N ARG A 250 8.58 21.38 11.60
CA ARG A 250 9.77 22.23 11.39
C ARG A 250 9.60 23.15 10.19
N ALA A 251 9.14 22.60 9.06
CA ALA A 251 8.87 23.38 7.85
C ALA A 251 7.82 24.48 8.11
N ALA A 252 6.70 24.13 8.74
CA ALA A 252 5.64 25.08 9.07
C ALA A 252 6.12 26.17 10.03
N SER A 253 6.97 25.84 11.03
CA SER A 253 7.54 26.81 11.98
C SER A 253 8.40 27.89 11.33
N LEU A 254 8.90 27.62 10.12
CA LEU A 254 9.76 28.51 9.35
C LEU A 254 9.05 29.08 8.11
N GLY A 255 7.76 28.82 7.94
CA GLY A 255 6.95 29.40 6.87
C GLY A 255 6.94 28.63 5.55
N TRP A 256 7.40 27.37 5.50
CA TRP A 256 7.21 26.50 4.33
C TRP A 256 5.93 25.65 4.44
N PRO A 257 5.29 25.33 3.31
CA PRO A 257 4.06 24.52 3.30
C PRO A 257 4.29 23.10 3.82
N ASP A 258 5.47 22.53 3.54
CA ASP A 258 5.84 21.18 3.95
C ASP A 258 7.36 20.94 3.97
N ALA A 259 7.75 19.72 4.35
CA ALA A 259 9.13 19.28 4.38
C ALA A 259 9.80 19.23 3.01
N TYR A 260 9.04 19.07 1.91
CA TYR A 260 9.59 19.00 0.56
C TYR A 260 10.09 20.38 0.11
N ALA A 261 9.23 21.39 0.15
CA ALA A 261 9.58 22.77 -0.17
C ALA A 261 10.71 23.28 0.73
N TYR A 262 10.63 22.97 2.03
CA TYR A 262 11.66 23.31 3.02
C TYR A 262 13.04 22.72 2.66
N THR A 263 13.12 21.41 2.40
CA THR A 263 14.40 20.75 2.09
C THR A 263 14.95 21.14 0.72
N LYS A 264 14.10 21.48 -0.26
CA LYS A 264 14.54 22.05 -1.54
C LYS A 264 15.12 23.45 -1.37
N ALA A 265 14.49 24.31 -0.58
CA ALA A 265 15.01 25.65 -0.31
C ALA A 265 16.39 25.59 0.37
N LEU A 266 16.54 24.75 1.40
CA LEU A 266 17.84 24.53 2.03
C LEU A 266 18.87 23.89 1.08
N GLY A 267 18.42 23.01 0.18
CA GLY A 267 19.27 22.41 -0.83
C GLY A 267 19.84 23.42 -1.82
N GLU A 268 19.07 24.44 -2.21
CA GLU A 268 19.58 25.55 -3.03
C GLU A 268 20.66 26.35 -2.30
N LYS A 269 20.43 26.72 -1.04
CA LYS A 269 21.44 27.41 -0.21
C LYS A 269 22.71 26.57 -0.05
N ALA A 270 22.56 25.30 0.31
CA ALA A 270 23.68 24.38 0.49
C ALA A 270 24.48 24.20 -0.81
N LEU A 271 23.80 24.04 -1.95
CA LEU A 271 24.46 23.94 -3.26
C LEU A 271 25.22 25.23 -3.60
N GLY A 272 24.61 26.40 -3.40
CA GLY A 272 25.23 27.69 -3.64
C GLY A 272 26.54 27.87 -2.86
N GLU A 273 26.55 27.45 -1.58
CA GLU A 273 27.72 27.53 -0.70
C GLU A 273 28.81 26.47 -1.00
N ASN A 274 28.44 25.32 -1.59
CA ASN A 274 29.33 24.16 -1.71
C ASN A 274 29.67 23.75 -3.16
N ARG A 275 29.21 24.49 -4.16
CA ARG A 275 29.44 24.16 -5.58
C ARG A 275 30.88 24.31 -6.06
N GLY A 276 31.72 25.06 -5.34
CA GLY A 276 33.06 25.41 -5.79
C GLY A 276 33.00 26.12 -7.15
N ASP A 277 33.85 25.70 -8.08
CA ASP A 277 33.91 26.26 -9.44
C ASP A 277 32.90 25.63 -10.41
N VAL A 278 32.09 24.66 -9.96
CA VAL A 278 31.07 24.04 -10.80
C VAL A 278 30.00 25.09 -11.17
N PRO A 279 29.75 25.35 -12.46
CA PRO A 279 28.70 26.27 -12.89
C PRO A 279 27.31 25.66 -12.65
N VAL A 280 26.41 26.43 -12.04
CA VAL A 280 25.09 25.95 -11.61
C VAL A 280 23.96 26.79 -12.22
N SER A 281 22.96 26.12 -12.78
CA SER A 281 21.64 26.69 -13.06
C SER A 281 20.58 25.95 -12.25
N ILE A 282 19.55 26.66 -11.79
CA ILE A 282 18.45 26.11 -10.99
C ILE A 282 17.14 26.29 -11.76
N VAL A 283 16.45 25.18 -12.02
CA VAL A 283 15.11 25.21 -12.63
C VAL A 283 14.07 24.94 -11.56
N ARG A 284 13.14 25.87 -11.34
CA ARG A 284 12.09 25.80 -10.32
C ARG A 284 10.73 25.58 -10.99
N PRO A 285 10.28 24.33 -11.19
CA PRO A 285 8.92 24.07 -11.65
C PRO A 285 7.88 24.26 -10.54
N ALA A 286 6.66 24.64 -10.95
CA ALA A 286 5.44 24.58 -10.14
C ALA A 286 4.86 23.15 -10.07
N ILE A 287 3.55 22.98 -9.82
CA ILE A 287 2.92 21.64 -9.81
C ILE A 287 2.93 21.09 -11.23
N ILE A 288 3.69 20.01 -11.44
CA ILE A 288 3.83 19.37 -12.75
C ILE A 288 2.67 18.40 -12.96
N GLU A 289 1.87 18.64 -13.99
CA GLU A 289 0.75 17.79 -14.38
C GLU A 289 0.98 17.16 -15.78
N SER A 290 -0.03 16.46 -16.28
CA SER A 290 0.00 15.75 -17.57
C SER A 290 0.54 16.59 -18.73
N ALA A 291 1.17 15.93 -19.70
CA ALA A 291 1.69 16.61 -20.89
C ALA A 291 0.60 17.37 -21.66
N TRP A 292 0.94 18.55 -22.17
CA TRP A 292 0.09 19.33 -23.07
C TRP A 292 0.09 18.70 -24.47
N SER A 293 1.27 18.42 -25.02
CA SER A 293 1.44 17.84 -26.35
C SER A 293 2.33 16.60 -26.38
N GLU A 294 3.36 16.53 -25.55
CA GLU A 294 4.47 15.59 -25.74
C GLU A 294 4.83 14.78 -24.48
N PRO A 295 5.17 13.48 -24.58
CA PRO A 295 5.29 12.66 -25.79
C PRO A 295 3.95 12.35 -26.46
N VAL A 296 2.86 12.43 -25.69
CA VAL A 296 1.47 12.45 -26.17
C VAL A 296 0.66 13.34 -25.22
N PRO A 297 -0.40 14.03 -25.71
CA PRO A 297 -1.29 14.78 -24.83
C PRO A 297 -1.83 13.90 -23.71
N GLY A 298 -1.78 14.38 -22.48
CA GLY A 298 -2.34 13.67 -21.33
C GLY A 298 -1.37 12.67 -20.69
N TRP A 299 -0.16 12.50 -21.25
CA TRP A 299 0.83 11.61 -20.66
C TRP A 299 1.17 12.05 -19.23
N ILE A 300 0.91 11.17 -18.28
CA ILE A 300 1.16 11.38 -16.85
C ILE A 300 1.65 10.09 -16.22
N ARG A 301 2.52 10.21 -15.20
CA ARG A 301 3.06 9.06 -14.47
C ARG A 301 2.93 9.25 -12.98
N GLY A 302 2.19 8.33 -12.37
CA GLY A 302 1.98 8.33 -10.93
C GLY A 302 0.62 8.96 -10.60
N PHE A 303 0.21 8.77 -9.35
CA PHE A 303 -1.08 9.23 -8.83
C PHE A 303 -0.80 9.85 -7.47
N ARG A 304 -0.27 11.08 -7.47
CA ARG A 304 0.47 11.63 -6.32
C ARG A 304 0.30 13.13 -6.08
N MET A 305 -0.28 13.89 -7.00
CA MET A 305 -0.47 15.34 -6.86
C MET A 305 -1.97 15.65 -6.81
N ALA A 306 -2.55 16.28 -7.85
CA ALA A 306 -3.97 16.65 -7.84
C ALA A 306 -4.91 15.45 -8.04
N GLU A 307 -4.44 14.37 -8.67
CA GLU A 307 -5.29 13.28 -9.16
C GLU A 307 -6.09 12.55 -8.06
N PRO A 308 -5.50 12.21 -6.90
CA PRO A 308 -6.24 11.61 -5.78
C PRO A 308 -7.37 12.50 -5.25
N VAL A 309 -7.18 13.82 -5.25
CA VAL A 309 -8.19 14.78 -4.78
C VAL A 309 -9.33 14.87 -5.78
N ILE A 310 -9.00 14.99 -7.08
CA ILE A 310 -9.98 15.03 -8.17
C ILE A 310 -10.86 13.78 -8.17
N ILE A 311 -10.27 12.59 -8.06
CA ILE A 311 -11.03 11.33 -8.01
C ILE A 311 -11.87 11.20 -6.75
N SER A 312 -11.36 11.64 -5.59
CA SER A 312 -12.13 11.61 -4.33
C SER A 312 -13.35 12.54 -4.42
N TYR A 313 -13.21 13.69 -5.05
CA TYR A 313 -14.31 14.60 -5.36
C TYR A 313 -15.34 13.94 -6.30
N ALA A 314 -14.87 13.36 -7.41
CA ALA A 314 -15.73 12.69 -8.39
C ALA A 314 -16.48 11.46 -7.82
N GLN A 315 -15.97 10.86 -6.75
CA GLN A 315 -16.63 9.79 -5.99
C GLN A 315 -17.62 10.31 -4.93
N GLY A 316 -17.81 11.63 -4.82
CA GLY A 316 -18.69 12.27 -3.85
C GLY A 316 -18.15 12.24 -2.42
N LEU A 317 -16.85 11.98 -2.23
CA LEU A 317 -16.23 11.84 -0.90
C LEU A 317 -15.80 13.17 -0.29
N LEU A 318 -15.49 14.15 -1.14
CA LEU A 318 -15.14 15.51 -0.75
C LEU A 318 -16.28 16.43 -1.18
N THR A 319 -17.03 16.96 -0.21
CA THR A 319 -18.15 17.88 -0.47
C THR A 319 -17.76 19.35 -0.36
N GLU A 320 -16.64 19.67 0.29
CA GLU A 320 -16.12 21.02 0.49
C GLU A 320 -14.63 21.04 0.09
N PHE A 321 -14.16 22.07 -0.64
CA PHE A 321 -12.74 22.25 -0.97
C PHE A 321 -12.08 23.22 0.02
N PRO A 322 -10.95 22.86 0.64
CA PRO A 322 -10.20 23.76 1.49
C PRO A 322 -9.32 24.65 0.62
N GLY A 323 -9.81 25.81 0.18
CA GLY A 323 -9.04 26.74 -0.65
C GLY A 323 -9.65 28.13 -0.74
N VAL A 324 -8.84 29.09 -1.18
CA VAL A 324 -9.29 30.45 -1.49
C VAL A 324 -9.74 30.48 -2.96
N PRO A 325 -11.02 30.73 -3.28
CA PRO A 325 -11.53 30.72 -4.67
C PRO A 325 -10.69 31.58 -5.62
N GLU A 326 -10.27 32.75 -5.15
CA GLU A 326 -9.49 33.75 -5.88
C GLU A 326 -8.00 33.38 -6.01
N GLY A 327 -7.55 32.36 -5.29
CA GLY A 327 -6.19 31.85 -5.32
C GLY A 327 -5.83 31.24 -6.67
N THR A 328 -4.57 31.41 -7.07
CA THR A 328 -4.05 30.79 -8.29
C THR A 328 -3.54 29.38 -7.95
N VAL A 329 -3.94 28.39 -8.74
CA VAL A 329 -3.38 27.04 -8.69
C VAL A 329 -2.31 26.91 -9.76
N ASP A 330 -1.05 26.96 -9.34
CA ASP A 330 0.10 26.99 -10.23
C ASP A 330 0.42 25.59 -10.79
N VAL A 331 -0.22 25.27 -11.91
CA VAL A 331 -0.03 24.02 -12.66
C VAL A 331 0.78 24.29 -13.92
N ILE A 332 1.69 23.38 -14.25
CA ILE A 332 2.48 23.41 -15.49
C ILE A 332 2.53 22.00 -16.13
N PRO A 333 2.25 21.86 -17.44
CA PRO A 333 2.44 20.60 -18.15
C PRO A 333 3.90 20.12 -18.15
N VAL A 334 4.12 18.81 -17.99
CA VAL A 334 5.46 18.21 -17.87
C VAL A 334 6.37 18.48 -19.06
N ASP A 335 5.82 18.55 -20.27
CA ASP A 335 6.56 18.82 -21.50
C ASP A 335 7.13 20.23 -21.57
N LEU A 336 6.42 21.24 -21.04
CA LEU A 336 6.95 22.60 -20.94
C LEU A 336 8.11 22.66 -19.93
N VAL A 337 8.03 21.89 -18.84
CA VAL A 337 9.13 21.77 -17.87
C VAL A 337 10.34 21.07 -18.47
N VAL A 338 10.13 20.00 -19.24
CA VAL A 338 11.21 19.32 -19.98
C VAL A 338 11.86 20.27 -20.98
N GLY A 339 11.06 21.02 -21.76
CA GLY A 339 11.56 22.04 -22.68
C GLY A 339 12.43 23.07 -21.97
N ALA A 340 11.96 23.60 -20.83
CA ALA A 340 12.71 24.56 -20.02
C ALA A 340 14.05 23.99 -19.50
N ILE A 341 14.07 22.75 -19.00
CA ILE A 341 15.30 22.11 -18.51
C ILE A 341 16.32 21.94 -19.64
N ILE A 342 15.88 21.48 -20.81
CA ILE A 342 16.75 21.29 -21.98
C ILE A 342 17.24 22.64 -22.50
N GLY A 343 16.36 23.65 -22.57
CA GLY A 343 16.72 25.01 -22.99
C GLY A 343 17.75 25.66 -22.07
N VAL A 344 17.59 25.51 -20.75
CA VAL A 344 18.57 25.99 -19.76
C VAL A 344 19.90 25.25 -19.88
N ALA A 345 19.88 23.93 -20.10
CA ALA A 345 21.08 23.14 -20.33
C ALA A 345 21.83 23.57 -21.61
N ALA A 346 21.11 23.84 -22.70
CA ALA A 346 21.67 24.29 -23.96
C ALA A 346 22.24 25.71 -23.87
N ARG A 347 21.55 26.62 -23.18
CA ARG A 347 21.99 28.00 -22.96
C ARG A 347 23.29 28.08 -22.15
N GLY A 348 23.49 27.16 -21.21
CA GLY A 348 24.57 27.22 -20.25
C GLY A 348 24.30 28.22 -19.10
N PRO A 349 25.27 28.37 -18.17
CA PRO A 349 25.16 29.31 -17.05
C PRO A 349 25.14 30.77 -17.55
N ALA A 350 24.12 31.54 -17.18
CA ALA A 350 23.95 32.91 -17.69
C ALA A 350 24.67 34.00 -16.88
N ASN A 351 24.99 33.76 -15.61
CA ASN A 351 25.57 34.78 -14.73
C ASN A 351 27.10 34.77 -14.78
N GLU A 352 27.71 35.88 -15.21
CA GLU A 352 29.17 36.03 -15.33
C GLU A 352 29.90 36.02 -13.98
N ASP A 353 29.22 36.38 -12.88
CA ASP A 353 29.76 36.35 -11.52
C ASP A 353 29.76 34.93 -10.91
N GLY A 354 29.31 33.93 -11.67
CA GLY A 354 29.19 32.54 -11.26
C GLY A 354 28.02 32.26 -10.31
N SER A 355 27.22 33.25 -9.94
CA SER A 355 26.05 33.03 -9.08
C SER A 355 25.05 32.09 -9.77
N PRO A 356 24.32 31.23 -9.02
CA PRO A 356 23.36 30.31 -9.62
C PRO A 356 22.31 31.03 -10.47
N ASP A 357 22.18 30.60 -11.72
CA ASP A 357 21.20 31.15 -12.64
C ASP A 357 19.85 30.44 -12.49
N ILE A 358 18.83 31.18 -12.05
CA ILE A 358 17.52 30.62 -11.66
C ILE A 358 16.50 30.86 -12.77
N THR A 359 15.71 29.84 -13.11
CA THR A 359 14.58 29.94 -14.03
C THR A 359 13.35 29.27 -13.41
N GLN A 360 12.27 30.03 -13.23
CA GLN A 360 10.99 29.50 -12.74
C GLN A 360 10.11 29.02 -13.90
N VAL A 361 9.47 27.88 -13.72
CA VAL A 361 8.57 27.26 -14.70
C VAL A 361 7.20 27.12 -14.08
N ALA A 362 6.37 28.13 -14.29
CA ALA A 362 5.04 28.26 -13.71
C ALA A 362 4.08 28.88 -14.73
N SER A 363 2.78 28.85 -14.45
CA SER A 363 1.77 29.48 -15.30
C SER A 363 1.12 30.70 -14.64
N GLY A 364 1.11 30.79 -13.31
CA GLY A 364 0.26 31.68 -12.55
C GLY A 364 0.43 33.17 -12.82
N SER A 365 1.65 33.64 -13.12
CA SER A 365 1.87 35.06 -13.43
C SER A 365 1.54 35.43 -14.89
N ALA A 366 1.57 34.47 -15.81
CA ALA A 366 1.44 34.71 -17.25
C ALA A 366 0.09 34.23 -17.83
N ASN A 367 -0.45 33.15 -17.28
CA ASN A 367 -1.69 32.48 -17.69
C ASN A 367 -2.38 31.84 -16.45
N PRO A 368 -2.95 32.64 -15.54
CA PRO A 368 -3.45 32.15 -14.25
C PRO A 368 -4.64 31.20 -14.37
N LEU A 369 -4.55 30.03 -13.72
CA LEU A 369 -5.70 29.18 -13.41
C LEU A 369 -6.16 29.45 -11.98
N LYS A 370 -7.40 29.91 -11.80
CA LYS A 370 -7.99 30.15 -10.47
C LYS A 370 -8.61 28.88 -9.90
N TYR A 371 -8.59 28.73 -8.57
CA TYR A 371 -9.21 27.58 -7.91
C TYR A 371 -10.70 27.47 -8.26
N GLU A 372 -11.43 28.57 -8.26
CA GLU A 372 -12.85 28.57 -8.66
C GLU A 372 -13.06 28.05 -10.09
N ARG A 373 -12.19 28.45 -11.01
CA ARG A 373 -12.27 28.03 -12.41
C ARG A 373 -11.92 26.56 -12.56
N LEU A 374 -10.90 26.07 -11.87
CA LEU A 374 -10.55 24.64 -11.87
C LEU A 374 -11.71 23.80 -11.30
N VAL A 375 -12.29 24.25 -10.19
CA VAL A 375 -13.44 23.63 -9.55
C VAL A 375 -14.61 23.50 -10.53
N ASP A 376 -14.97 24.60 -11.20
CA ASP A 376 -16.06 24.63 -12.19
C ASP A 376 -15.80 23.69 -13.38
N LEU A 377 -14.55 23.66 -13.88
CA LEU A 377 -14.14 22.79 -14.97
C LEU A 377 -14.28 21.31 -14.57
N VAL A 378 -13.81 20.94 -13.37
CA VAL A 378 -13.90 19.57 -12.84
C VAL A 378 -15.35 19.18 -12.60
N GLN A 379 -16.15 20.04 -11.96
CA GLN A 379 -17.55 19.77 -11.66
C GLN A 379 -18.36 19.58 -12.95
N THR A 380 -18.15 20.45 -13.94
CA THR A 380 -18.84 20.37 -15.24
C THR A 380 -18.50 19.05 -15.94
N TRP A 381 -17.21 18.70 -16.02
CA TRP A 381 -16.77 17.50 -16.72
C TRP A 381 -17.33 16.22 -16.09
N PHE A 382 -17.30 16.08 -14.76
CA PHE A 382 -17.87 14.90 -14.08
C PHE A 382 -19.40 14.94 -14.00
N GLY A 383 -20.03 16.11 -14.15
CA GLY A 383 -21.47 16.22 -14.37
C GLY A 383 -21.89 15.57 -15.69
N ASP A 384 -21.11 15.77 -16.75
CA ASP A 384 -21.32 15.17 -18.07
C ASP A 384 -20.79 13.73 -18.16
N HIS A 385 -19.73 13.40 -17.42
CA HIS A 385 -19.05 12.10 -17.39
C HIS A 385 -19.01 11.51 -15.98
N PRO A 386 -20.16 11.12 -15.40
CA PRO A 386 -20.21 10.65 -14.02
C PRO A 386 -19.43 9.36 -13.84
N LEU A 387 -18.79 9.22 -12.68
CA LEU A 387 -18.27 7.93 -12.24
C LEU A 387 -19.42 7.02 -11.79
N TYR A 388 -19.22 5.72 -11.86
CA TYR A 388 -20.22 4.71 -11.53
C TYR A 388 -19.83 3.91 -10.30
N ASP A 389 -20.80 3.63 -9.44
CA ASP A 389 -20.62 2.81 -8.24
C ASP A 389 -20.49 1.30 -8.54
N ALA A 390 -20.50 0.49 -7.48
CA ALA A 390 -20.40 -0.96 -7.61
C ALA A 390 -21.61 -1.57 -8.36
N GLU A 391 -22.77 -0.92 -8.23
CA GLU A 391 -24.08 -1.28 -8.77
C GLU A 391 -24.35 -0.69 -10.17
N GLY A 392 -23.42 0.12 -10.70
CA GLY A 392 -23.54 0.76 -12.00
C GLY A 392 -24.49 1.97 -12.01
N GLN A 393 -24.73 2.59 -10.85
CA GLN A 393 -25.41 3.87 -10.76
C GLN A 393 -24.41 5.02 -10.89
N PRO A 394 -24.78 6.11 -11.60
CA PRO A 394 -23.94 7.30 -11.67
C PRO A 394 -23.87 7.96 -10.29
N ILE A 395 -22.66 8.33 -9.89
CA ILE A 395 -22.38 9.06 -8.66
C ILE A 395 -22.61 10.54 -8.94
N ALA A 396 -23.51 11.15 -8.18
CA ALA A 396 -23.74 12.59 -8.26
C ALA A 396 -22.57 13.33 -7.61
N VAL A 397 -21.97 14.22 -8.38
CA VAL A 397 -20.91 15.10 -7.89
C VAL A 397 -21.55 16.19 -7.01
N PRO A 398 -21.04 16.45 -5.80
CA PRO A 398 -21.61 17.45 -4.91
C PRO A 398 -21.39 18.88 -5.44
N ASP A 399 -22.40 19.74 -5.25
CA ASP A 399 -22.27 21.19 -5.47
C ASP A 399 -21.23 21.76 -4.52
N TRP A 400 -20.24 22.47 -5.07
CA TRP A 400 -19.05 22.84 -4.29
C TRP A 400 -19.28 24.11 -3.46
N GLY A 401 -19.09 24.00 -2.14
CA GLY A 401 -19.02 25.15 -1.22
C GLY A 401 -17.59 25.45 -0.79
N TYR A 402 -17.18 26.72 -0.83
CA TYR A 402 -15.90 27.18 -0.29
C TYR A 402 -15.96 27.25 1.24
N THR A 403 -15.00 26.63 1.92
CA THR A 403 -14.90 26.72 3.37
C THR A 403 -13.47 26.68 3.87
N THR A 404 -13.26 27.00 5.14
CA THR A 404 -11.93 26.99 5.73
C THR A 404 -11.43 25.56 5.96
N ARG A 405 -10.13 25.33 5.70
CA ARG A 405 -9.44 24.05 5.92
C ARG A 405 -9.79 23.40 7.27
N ASN A 406 -9.69 24.17 8.36
CA ASN A 406 -9.96 23.70 9.72
C ASN A 406 -11.37 23.12 9.87
N LYS A 407 -12.37 23.64 9.15
CA LYS A 407 -13.75 23.15 9.24
C LYS A 407 -13.88 21.76 8.59
N VAL A 408 -13.27 21.57 7.42
CA VAL A 408 -13.26 20.27 6.70
C VAL A 408 -12.52 19.21 7.51
N GLU A 409 -11.32 19.53 8.00
CA GLU A 409 -10.54 18.62 8.86
C GLU A 409 -11.33 18.22 10.12
N ASN A 410 -11.99 19.17 10.78
CA ASN A 410 -12.79 18.87 11.97
C ASN A 410 -14.00 17.98 11.67
N GLN A 411 -14.67 18.14 10.51
CA GLN A 411 -15.78 17.28 10.10
C GLN A 411 -15.30 15.85 9.83
N LEU A 412 -14.22 15.70 9.07
CA LEU A 412 -13.64 14.39 8.75
C LEU A 412 -13.11 13.69 10.00
N ASN A 413 -12.46 14.41 10.92
CA ASN A 413 -12.02 13.87 12.21
C ASN A 413 -13.19 13.37 13.06
N ARG A 414 -14.29 14.12 13.15
CA ARG A 414 -15.51 13.66 13.86
C ARG A 414 -16.12 12.42 13.21
N ALA A 415 -16.19 12.39 11.88
CA ALA A 415 -16.70 11.23 11.15
C ALA A 415 -15.82 9.99 11.39
N LYS A 416 -14.49 10.16 11.33
CA LYS A 416 -13.53 9.10 11.63
C LYS A 416 -13.69 8.57 13.06
N ASP A 417 -13.79 9.45 14.06
CA ASP A 417 -13.97 9.06 15.46
C ASP A 417 -15.27 8.28 15.70
N LEU A 418 -16.36 8.67 15.04
CA LEU A 418 -17.63 7.94 15.11
C LEU A 418 -17.51 6.54 14.48
N LEU A 419 -16.84 6.43 13.33
CA LEU A 419 -16.60 5.15 12.66
C LEU A 419 -15.67 4.25 13.48
N ASP A 420 -14.60 4.80 14.08
CA ASP A 420 -13.69 4.09 15.00
C ASP A 420 -14.45 3.49 16.19
N ARG A 421 -15.39 4.25 16.78
CA ARG A 421 -16.25 3.76 17.87
C ARG A 421 -17.22 2.67 17.40
N GLY A 422 -17.82 2.84 16.21
CA GLY A 422 -18.71 1.85 15.61
C GLY A 422 -18.02 0.53 15.32
N GLU A 423 -16.79 0.57 14.79
CA GLU A 423 -15.96 -0.61 14.53
C GLU A 423 -15.65 -1.38 15.82
N LYS A 424 -15.26 -0.67 16.89
CA LYS A 424 -15.03 -1.28 18.22
C LYS A 424 -16.27 -1.98 18.77
N LEU A 425 -17.45 -1.37 18.65
CA LEU A 425 -18.70 -1.96 19.11
C LEU A 425 -19.06 -3.23 18.33
N ILE A 426 -18.92 -3.22 17.00
CA ILE A 426 -19.23 -4.38 16.16
C ILE A 426 -18.20 -5.51 16.33
N GLY A 427 -16.92 -5.16 16.49
CA GLY A 427 -15.86 -6.13 16.76
C GLY A 427 -16.07 -6.88 18.09
N ALA A 428 -16.76 -6.27 19.06
CA ALA A 428 -17.10 -6.91 20.33
C ALA A 428 -18.28 -7.90 20.24
N LEU A 429 -19.12 -7.82 19.18
CA LEU A 429 -20.28 -8.68 19.00
C LEU A 429 -19.88 -10.04 18.39
N PRO A 430 -20.48 -11.17 18.83
CA PRO A 430 -20.19 -12.51 18.31
C PRO A 430 -20.87 -12.77 16.94
N LEU A 431 -20.59 -11.92 15.95
CA LEU A 431 -21.14 -12.02 14.61
C LEU A 431 -20.27 -12.95 13.73
N ARG A 432 -20.91 -13.78 12.90
CA ARG A 432 -20.24 -14.70 11.96
C ARG A 432 -20.92 -14.72 10.59
N GLY A 433 -20.17 -15.08 9.56
CA GLY A 433 -20.70 -15.24 8.20
C GLY A 433 -21.29 -13.94 7.66
N LYS A 434 -22.52 -13.98 7.12
CA LYS A 434 -23.14 -12.82 6.43
C LYS A 434 -23.28 -11.55 7.30
N GLN A 435 -23.36 -11.69 8.62
CA GLN A 435 -23.46 -10.54 9.53
C GLN A 435 -22.11 -9.80 9.69
N ALA A 436 -20.98 -10.48 9.47
CA ALA A 436 -19.67 -9.85 9.45
C ALA A 436 -19.48 -8.90 8.25
N ALA A 437 -20.35 -8.97 7.24
CA ALA A 437 -20.38 -8.00 6.13
C ALA A 437 -20.78 -6.58 6.58
N TRP A 438 -21.36 -6.40 7.77
CA TRP A 438 -21.62 -5.05 8.29
C TRP A 438 -20.34 -4.36 8.76
N SER A 439 -19.45 -5.12 9.42
CA SER A 439 -18.10 -4.65 9.78
C SER A 439 -17.31 -4.23 8.54
N SER A 440 -17.47 -4.96 7.42
CA SER A 440 -16.91 -4.59 6.13
C SER A 440 -17.25 -3.17 5.70
N LYS A 441 -18.54 -2.84 5.72
CA LYS A 441 -19.05 -1.62 5.13
C LYS A 441 -18.59 -0.42 5.96
N LEU A 442 -18.54 -0.57 7.28
CA LEU A 442 -18.03 0.46 8.18
C LEU A 442 -16.53 0.65 8.05
N GLU A 443 -15.76 -0.44 7.90
CA GLU A 443 -14.33 -0.37 7.64
C GLU A 443 -14.02 0.33 6.31
N GLU A 444 -14.78 0.04 5.25
CA GLU A 444 -14.68 0.71 3.96
C GLU A 444 -14.97 2.21 4.06
N GLN A 445 -16.04 2.59 4.76
CA GLN A 445 -16.34 3.99 5.03
C GLN A 445 -15.23 4.68 5.84
N ARG A 446 -14.65 4.00 6.82
CA ARG A 446 -13.56 4.52 7.65
C ARG A 446 -12.28 4.74 6.84
N GLU A 447 -11.88 3.77 6.01
CA GLU A 447 -10.74 3.93 5.09
C GLU A 447 -10.96 5.11 4.15
N THR A 448 -12.18 5.24 3.63
CA THR A 448 -12.58 6.31 2.73
C THR A 448 -12.44 7.68 3.39
N VAL A 449 -12.99 7.86 4.60
CA VAL A 449 -12.85 9.10 5.38
C VAL A 449 -11.38 9.38 5.73
N SER A 450 -10.61 8.35 6.09
CA SER A 450 -9.19 8.51 6.44
C SER A 450 -8.35 8.97 5.24
N ARG A 451 -8.63 8.45 4.04
CA ARG A 451 -8.00 8.89 2.80
C ARG A 451 -8.35 10.35 2.49
N ALA A 452 -9.63 10.71 2.60
CA ALA A 452 -10.08 12.09 2.40
C ALA A 452 -9.38 13.06 3.37
N LEU A 453 -9.29 12.71 4.66
CA LEU A 453 -8.58 13.52 5.67
C LEU A 453 -7.10 13.68 5.32
N THR A 454 -6.43 12.58 4.95
CA THR A 454 -5.02 12.60 4.55
C THR A 454 -4.81 13.57 3.38
N TYR A 455 -5.69 13.55 2.38
CA TYR A 455 -5.59 14.47 1.24
C TYR A 455 -5.81 15.92 1.65
N VAL A 456 -6.83 16.20 2.47
CA VAL A 456 -7.06 17.56 2.98
C VAL A 456 -5.86 18.09 3.77
N GLU A 457 -5.25 17.25 4.62
CA GLU A 457 -4.08 17.63 5.42
C GLU A 457 -2.84 17.91 4.57
N LEU A 458 -2.59 17.08 3.56
CA LEU A 458 -1.40 17.17 2.70
C LEU A 458 -1.51 18.31 1.68
N TYR A 459 -2.65 18.45 1.01
CA TYR A 459 -2.81 19.44 -0.08
C TYR A 459 -3.33 20.80 0.40
N GLY A 460 -3.91 20.87 1.60
CA GLY A 460 -4.49 22.11 2.15
C GLY A 460 -3.48 23.24 2.41
N ALA A 461 -2.18 22.97 2.43
CA ALA A 461 -1.16 24.01 2.53
C ALA A 461 -0.92 24.72 1.18
N TYR A 462 -1.02 23.98 0.07
CA TYR A 462 -0.82 24.48 -1.28
C TYR A 462 -2.00 25.31 -1.79
N THR A 463 -3.20 25.01 -1.30
CA THR A 463 -4.41 25.79 -1.59
C THR A 463 -4.50 27.12 -0.84
N ALA A 464 -3.64 27.33 0.15
CA ALA A 464 -3.48 28.58 0.88
C ALA A 464 -2.27 29.40 0.40
N CYS A 465 -1.48 28.88 -0.55
CA CYS A 465 -0.33 29.58 -1.12
C CYS A 465 -0.82 30.67 -2.08
N GLU A 466 -0.42 31.92 -1.83
CA GLU A 466 -0.78 33.10 -2.65
C GLU A 466 0.48 33.72 -3.28
N ALA A 467 1.53 32.92 -3.47
CA ALA A 467 2.74 33.33 -4.17
C ALA A 467 2.48 33.42 -5.68
N ILE A 468 3.00 34.47 -6.33
CA ILE A 468 2.92 34.68 -7.78
C ILE A 468 4.33 34.51 -8.34
N TYR A 469 4.60 33.39 -9.00
CA TYR A 469 5.93 33.05 -9.51
C TYR A 469 6.23 33.80 -10.80
N GLY A 470 7.21 34.71 -10.79
CA GLY A 470 7.66 35.41 -12.00
C GLY A 470 8.35 34.46 -12.99
N VAL A 471 8.04 34.59 -14.28
CA VAL A 471 8.55 33.69 -15.34
C VAL A 471 9.29 34.46 -16.45
N ASP A 472 9.84 35.62 -16.11
CA ASP A 472 10.46 36.53 -17.09
C ASP A 472 11.63 35.87 -17.83
N ARG A 473 12.49 35.13 -17.12
CA ARG A 473 13.63 34.42 -17.74
C ARG A 473 13.18 33.22 -18.57
N LEU A 474 12.09 32.55 -18.19
CA LEU A 474 11.50 31.46 -19.00
C LEU A 474 11.02 32.02 -20.35
N LEU A 475 10.24 33.10 -20.32
CA LEU A 475 9.72 33.74 -21.53
C LEU A 475 10.85 34.30 -22.39
N ALA A 476 11.83 34.98 -21.78
CA ALA A 476 13.00 35.48 -22.50
C ALA A 476 13.81 34.35 -23.16
N THR A 477 13.95 33.20 -22.48
CA THR A 477 14.62 32.03 -23.06
C THR A 477 13.84 31.48 -24.25
N HIS A 478 12.51 31.35 -24.13
CA HIS A 478 11.65 30.89 -25.22
C HIS A 478 11.68 31.82 -26.44
N GLU A 479 11.60 33.13 -26.21
CA GLU A 479 11.59 34.15 -27.27
C GLU A 479 12.92 34.23 -28.02
N ALA A 480 14.03 33.81 -27.39
CA ALA A 480 15.34 33.73 -28.02
C ALA A 480 15.53 32.48 -28.92
N LEU A 481 14.62 31.50 -28.85
CA LEU A 481 14.71 30.26 -29.64
C LEU A 481 14.32 30.49 -31.10
N SER A 482 14.87 29.65 -32.00
CA SER A 482 14.38 29.59 -33.39
C SER A 482 12.95 29.04 -33.44
N PRO A 483 12.18 29.31 -34.51
CA PRO A 483 10.84 28.74 -34.67
C PRO A 483 10.82 27.19 -34.59
N GLU A 484 11.87 26.53 -35.09
CA GLU A 484 12.03 25.09 -35.01
C GLU A 484 12.21 24.61 -33.55
N ASP A 485 13.08 25.27 -32.79
CA ASP A 485 13.29 24.96 -31.38
C ASP A 485 12.07 25.33 -30.51
N GLN A 486 11.31 26.37 -30.86
CA GLN A 486 10.05 26.70 -30.18
C GLN A 486 9.00 25.60 -30.39
N ALA A 487 8.95 25.01 -31.58
CA ALA A 487 8.05 23.90 -31.87
C ALA A 487 8.47 22.60 -31.17
N GLU A 488 9.77 22.31 -31.11
CA GLU A 488 10.28 21.07 -30.52
C GLU A 488 10.43 21.15 -28.99
N PHE A 489 10.94 22.26 -28.45
CA PHE A 489 11.26 22.45 -27.02
C PHE A 489 10.42 23.56 -26.38
N GLY A 490 9.20 23.78 -26.87
CA GLY A 490 8.27 24.80 -26.38
C GLY A 490 8.16 24.82 -24.85
N MET A 491 8.24 26.02 -24.28
CA MET A 491 8.24 26.25 -22.83
C MET A 491 7.40 27.46 -22.42
N ASP A 492 6.59 27.99 -23.34
CA ASP A 492 5.71 29.13 -23.08
C ASP A 492 4.39 28.67 -22.42
N PRO A 493 4.12 29.03 -21.15
CA PRO A 493 2.90 28.65 -20.46
C PRO A 493 1.63 29.33 -21.00
N ARG A 494 1.77 30.40 -21.80
CA ARG A 494 0.64 31.16 -22.38
C ARG A 494 -0.12 30.36 -23.44
N ILE A 495 0.46 29.29 -23.98
CA ILE A 495 -0.18 28.45 -25.00
C ILE A 495 -1.28 27.54 -24.42
N VAL A 496 -1.31 27.35 -23.10
CA VAL A 496 -2.21 26.41 -22.45
C VAL A 496 -3.62 27.02 -22.40
N ASP A 497 -4.53 26.49 -23.21
CA ASP A 497 -5.95 26.74 -23.07
C ASP A 497 -6.50 25.86 -21.94
N TRP A 498 -6.89 26.47 -20.81
CA TRP A 498 -7.29 25.72 -19.62
C TRP A 498 -8.57 24.88 -19.80
N ASP A 499 -9.50 25.32 -20.65
CA ASP A 499 -10.74 24.59 -20.90
C ASP A 499 -10.44 23.30 -21.69
N HIS A 500 -9.69 23.45 -22.79
CA HIS A 500 -9.19 22.33 -23.57
C HIS A 500 -8.30 21.40 -22.75
N TYR A 501 -7.31 21.94 -22.03
CA TYR A 501 -6.38 21.15 -21.25
C TYR A 501 -7.11 20.34 -20.17
N VAL A 502 -7.99 20.95 -19.38
CA VAL A 502 -8.67 20.24 -18.30
C VAL A 502 -9.67 19.21 -18.84
N HIS A 503 -10.53 19.59 -19.79
CA HIS A 503 -11.60 18.71 -20.27
C HIS A 503 -11.18 17.66 -21.28
N GLN A 504 -10.27 18.00 -22.19
CA GLN A 504 -9.91 17.13 -23.32
C GLN A 504 -8.62 16.33 -23.06
N ILE A 505 -7.76 16.79 -22.15
CA ILE A 505 -6.43 16.20 -21.94
C ILE A 505 -6.30 15.63 -20.53
N HIS A 506 -6.37 16.47 -19.49
CA HIS A 506 -6.00 16.11 -18.13
C HIS A 506 -7.03 15.18 -17.47
N LEU A 507 -8.32 15.54 -17.40
CA LEU A 507 -9.33 14.74 -16.73
C LEU A 507 -9.56 13.35 -17.36
N PRO A 508 -9.63 13.19 -18.69
CA PRO A 508 -9.67 11.87 -19.32
C PRO A 508 -8.49 10.98 -18.89
N SER A 509 -7.28 11.56 -18.86
CA SER A 509 -6.06 10.85 -18.46
C SER A 509 -6.08 10.46 -16.98
N VAL A 510 -6.57 11.34 -16.09
CA VAL A 510 -6.76 11.06 -14.66
C VAL A 510 -7.73 9.89 -14.45
N VAL A 511 -8.86 9.88 -15.17
CA VAL A 511 -9.86 8.80 -15.10
C VAL A 511 -9.29 7.48 -15.59
N GLU A 512 -8.59 7.48 -16.73
CA GLU A 512 -7.94 6.28 -17.27
C GLU A 512 -6.89 5.74 -16.29
N HIS A 513 -6.01 6.61 -15.78
CA HIS A 513 -4.93 6.22 -14.87
C HIS A 513 -5.46 5.69 -13.53
N ALA A 514 -6.52 6.31 -13.00
CA ALA A 514 -7.18 5.89 -11.77
C ALA A 514 -7.95 4.57 -11.93
N ARG A 515 -8.21 4.12 -13.17
CA ARG A 515 -8.99 2.91 -13.49
C ARG A 515 -10.36 2.91 -12.83
N VAL A 516 -10.96 4.09 -12.70
CA VAL A 516 -12.30 4.26 -12.14
C VAL A 516 -13.35 3.86 -13.18
N ARG A 517 -14.56 3.52 -12.73
CA ARG A 517 -15.64 3.14 -13.62
C ARG A 517 -16.29 4.40 -14.19
N SER A 518 -16.02 4.70 -15.45
CA SER A 518 -16.58 5.85 -16.19
C SER A 518 -17.73 5.46 -17.13
N GLU A 519 -18.05 4.17 -17.23
CA GLU A 519 -19.17 3.68 -18.02
C GLU A 519 -20.11 2.82 -17.18
N PRO A 520 -21.44 2.83 -17.46
CA PRO A 520 -22.37 1.89 -16.88
C PRO A 520 -22.01 0.51 -17.42
N GLY A 521 -21.34 -0.30 -16.61
CA GLY A 521 -20.68 -1.53 -17.04
C GLY A 521 -21.57 -2.41 -17.92
N LYS A 522 -21.27 -2.46 -19.23
CA LYS A 522 -21.82 -3.46 -20.16
C LYS A 522 -21.05 -4.77 -20.00
N GLY A 523 -21.32 -5.46 -18.92
CA GLY A 523 -20.77 -6.79 -18.68
C GLY A 523 -20.79 -7.14 -17.21
N LYS A 524 -21.34 -8.31 -16.89
CA LYS A 524 -21.08 -8.94 -15.59
C LYS A 524 -19.59 -9.28 -15.55
N VAL A 525 -18.75 -8.34 -15.12
CA VAL A 525 -17.37 -8.65 -14.70
C VAL A 525 -17.49 -9.83 -13.76
N GLU A 526 -16.86 -10.94 -14.11
CA GLU A 526 -16.94 -12.15 -13.31
C GLU A 526 -16.59 -11.79 -11.85
N PRO A 527 -17.47 -12.07 -10.88
CA PRO A 527 -17.25 -11.66 -9.50
C PRO A 527 -15.87 -12.11 -9.03
N ARG A 528 -15.15 -11.24 -8.29
CA ARG A 528 -13.82 -11.56 -7.74
C ARG A 528 -13.80 -12.92 -7.03
N SER A 529 -14.87 -13.23 -6.31
CA SER A 529 -15.05 -14.51 -5.63
C SER A 529 -15.05 -15.71 -6.59
N THR A 530 -15.63 -15.58 -7.78
CA THR A 530 -15.60 -16.63 -8.81
C THR A 530 -14.20 -16.82 -9.38
N ARG A 531 -13.48 -15.73 -9.67
CA ARG A 531 -12.08 -15.80 -10.13
C ARG A 531 -11.17 -16.45 -9.09
N LEU A 532 -11.27 -16.04 -7.83
CA LEU A 532 -10.48 -16.62 -6.73
C LEU A 532 -10.84 -18.09 -6.49
N ARG A 533 -12.14 -18.44 -6.57
CA ARG A 533 -12.57 -19.84 -6.46
C ARG A 533 -11.98 -20.73 -7.55
N ARG A 534 -11.85 -20.21 -8.78
CA ARG A 534 -11.18 -20.93 -9.87
C ARG A 534 -9.71 -21.20 -9.59
N GLN A 535 -9.00 -20.23 -9.00
CA GLN A 535 -7.59 -20.40 -8.61
C GLN A 535 -7.41 -21.44 -7.50
N VAL A 536 -8.29 -21.39 -6.49
CA VAL A 536 -8.32 -22.36 -5.38
C VAL A 536 -8.63 -23.78 -5.88
N LEU A 537 -9.42 -23.91 -6.94
CA LEU A 537 -9.81 -25.18 -7.55
C LEU A 537 -9.03 -25.48 -8.85
N SER A 538 -7.84 -24.90 -9.04
CA SER A 538 -6.99 -25.27 -10.17
C SER A 538 -6.48 -26.70 -9.99
N PRO A 539 -6.42 -27.55 -11.03
CA PRO A 539 -5.76 -28.86 -10.95
C PRO A 539 -4.29 -28.81 -10.54
N ASP A 540 -3.64 -27.64 -10.66
CA ASP A 540 -2.24 -27.44 -10.29
C ASP A 540 -2.01 -27.37 -8.76
N ARG A 541 -3.09 -27.32 -7.95
CA ARG A 541 -2.92 -27.28 -6.49
C ARG A 541 -2.43 -28.64 -6.00
N GLN A 542 -1.57 -28.63 -4.99
CA GLN A 542 -0.98 -29.88 -4.48
C GLN A 542 -1.72 -30.41 -3.24
N LEU A 543 -2.18 -29.49 -2.38
CA LEU A 543 -2.75 -29.80 -1.06
C LEU A 543 -3.93 -28.89 -0.74
N ALA A 544 -4.91 -29.42 0.00
CA ALA A 544 -5.97 -28.65 0.64
C ALA A 544 -6.10 -29.05 2.11
N ALA A 545 -5.72 -28.13 2.99
CA ALA A 545 -5.86 -28.25 4.44
C ALA A 545 -7.20 -27.66 4.91
N PHE A 546 -7.90 -28.36 5.79
CA PHE A 546 -9.18 -27.93 6.34
C PHE A 546 -9.11 -27.89 7.87
N ASP A 547 -9.62 -26.81 8.46
CA ASP A 547 -10.12 -26.83 9.83
C ASP A 547 -11.47 -27.58 9.90
N LEU A 548 -11.85 -28.04 11.10
CA LEU A 548 -13.11 -28.72 11.34
C LEU A 548 -14.24 -27.78 11.81
N GLU A 549 -14.02 -27.07 12.91
CA GLU A 549 -15.07 -26.46 13.71
C GLU A 549 -15.48 -25.11 13.12
N ASN A 550 -16.74 -24.96 12.74
CA ASN A 550 -17.32 -23.85 11.97
C ASN A 550 -16.80 -23.69 10.52
N THR A 551 -15.78 -24.47 10.15
CA THR A 551 -15.33 -24.65 8.77
C THR A 551 -16.10 -25.77 8.07
N LEU A 552 -15.98 -27.02 8.52
CA LEU A 552 -16.69 -28.18 7.94
C LEU A 552 -18.03 -28.47 8.65
N ILE A 553 -18.10 -28.20 9.96
CA ILE A 553 -19.27 -28.46 10.79
C ILE A 553 -19.67 -27.24 11.62
N ALA A 554 -20.96 -26.95 11.78
CA ALA A 554 -21.46 -25.86 12.61
C ALA A 554 -21.44 -26.20 14.13
N SER A 555 -20.24 -26.45 14.66
CA SER A 555 -20.02 -27.00 16.00
C SER A 555 -18.81 -26.37 16.71
N ASN A 556 -18.54 -26.85 17.93
CA ASN A 556 -17.31 -26.61 18.66
C ASN A 556 -16.95 -27.82 19.54
N VAL A 557 -15.76 -27.82 20.12
CA VAL A 557 -15.26 -28.91 20.97
C VAL A 557 -16.12 -29.14 22.23
N VAL A 558 -16.76 -28.09 22.75
CA VAL A 558 -17.67 -28.17 23.91
C VAL A 558 -18.93 -28.96 23.57
N THR A 559 -19.44 -28.78 22.35
CA THR A 559 -20.56 -29.54 21.81
C THR A 559 -20.23 -31.04 21.74
N SER A 560 -19.07 -31.40 21.18
CA SER A 560 -18.64 -32.80 21.05
C SER A 560 -18.47 -33.45 22.42
N TYR A 561 -17.87 -32.73 23.39
CA TYR A 561 -17.79 -33.18 24.77
C TYR A 561 -19.16 -33.34 25.42
N ALA A 562 -20.06 -32.36 25.30
CA ALA A 562 -21.38 -32.42 25.91
C ALA A 562 -22.19 -33.62 25.40
N TRP A 563 -22.06 -33.94 24.11
CA TRP A 563 -22.70 -35.11 23.52
C TRP A 563 -22.13 -36.40 24.12
N LEU A 564 -20.81 -36.57 24.13
CA LEU A 564 -20.14 -37.78 24.63
C LEU A 564 -20.37 -37.98 26.13
N ALA A 565 -20.15 -36.93 26.93
CA ALA A 565 -20.33 -36.96 28.37
C ALA A 565 -21.78 -37.24 28.78
N SER A 566 -22.75 -36.84 27.95
CA SER A 566 -24.17 -37.12 28.21
C SER A 566 -24.66 -38.47 27.70
N ARG A 567 -23.88 -39.18 26.87
CA ARG A 567 -24.34 -40.37 26.14
C ARG A 567 -24.95 -41.44 27.05
N ARG A 568 -24.35 -41.66 28.22
CA ARG A 568 -24.73 -42.70 29.20
C ARG A 568 -25.33 -42.14 30.50
N LEU A 569 -25.64 -40.85 30.55
CA LEU A 569 -26.29 -40.21 31.69
C LEU A 569 -27.81 -40.35 31.63
N ASP A 570 -28.44 -40.37 32.80
CA ASP A 570 -29.89 -40.28 32.95
C ASP A 570 -30.39 -38.84 32.66
N ARG A 571 -31.70 -38.60 32.81
CA ARG A 571 -32.29 -37.30 32.45
C ARG A 571 -31.83 -36.18 33.39
N ASP A 572 -31.71 -36.47 34.67
CA ASP A 572 -31.43 -35.46 35.69
C ASP A 572 -29.95 -35.07 35.66
N ASP A 573 -29.06 -36.04 35.45
CA ASP A 573 -27.63 -35.81 35.23
C ASP A 573 -27.34 -35.06 33.93
N LYS A 574 -28.11 -35.33 32.87
CA LYS A 574 -28.07 -34.56 31.63
C LYS A 574 -28.36 -33.07 31.84
N VAL A 575 -29.38 -32.76 32.64
CA VAL A 575 -29.74 -31.38 32.98
C VAL A 575 -28.66 -30.73 33.84
N ARG A 576 -28.12 -31.45 34.84
CA ARG A 576 -27.01 -30.96 35.67
C ARG A 576 -25.76 -30.65 34.85
N LEU A 577 -25.37 -31.54 33.93
CA LEU A 577 -24.24 -31.32 33.03
C LEU A 577 -24.45 -30.09 32.14
N ALA A 578 -25.64 -29.94 31.55
CA ALA A 578 -25.95 -28.79 30.72
C ALA A 578 -25.90 -27.48 31.52
N ALA A 579 -26.50 -27.43 32.71
CA ALA A 579 -26.46 -26.27 33.59
C ALA A 579 -25.01 -25.90 33.97
N LYS A 580 -24.18 -26.89 34.29
CA LYS A 580 -22.75 -26.69 34.59
C LYS A 580 -22.00 -26.08 33.40
N LEU A 581 -22.17 -26.63 32.20
CA LEU A 581 -21.50 -26.12 30.99
C LEU A 581 -21.97 -24.70 30.62
N ILE A 582 -23.26 -24.37 30.83
CA ILE A 582 -23.76 -23.00 30.66
C ILE A 582 -23.11 -22.05 31.67
N GLY A 583 -23.03 -22.46 32.94
CA GLY A 583 -22.40 -21.67 33.99
C GLY A 583 -20.90 -21.43 33.77
N GLU A 584 -20.19 -22.39 33.20
CA GLU A 584 -18.76 -22.29 32.86
C GLU A 584 -18.49 -21.53 31.55
N ALA A 585 -19.50 -21.33 30.70
CA ALA A 585 -19.32 -20.79 29.35
C ALA A 585 -18.56 -19.45 29.28
N PRO A 586 -18.83 -18.44 30.15
CA PRO A 586 -18.08 -17.18 30.13
C PRO A 586 -16.59 -17.38 30.41
N THR A 587 -16.26 -18.25 31.36
CA THR A 587 -14.87 -18.58 31.73
C THR A 587 -14.17 -19.31 30.59
N LEU A 588 -14.83 -20.29 29.98
CA LEU A 588 -14.30 -21.03 28.83
C LEU A 588 -14.06 -20.12 27.62
N LEU A 589 -14.98 -19.21 27.31
CA LEU A 589 -14.81 -18.23 26.23
C LEU A 589 -13.67 -17.25 26.50
N ARG A 590 -13.48 -16.82 27.76
CA ARG A 590 -12.36 -15.95 28.14
C ARG A 590 -11.02 -16.66 27.97
N MET A 591 -10.92 -17.92 28.40
CA MET A 591 -9.71 -18.73 28.21
C MET A 591 -9.42 -18.93 26.72
N ASP A 592 -10.44 -19.29 25.93
CA ASP A 592 -10.33 -19.50 24.49
C ASP A 592 -9.79 -18.27 23.73
N ARG A 593 -10.28 -17.07 24.09
CA ARG A 593 -9.81 -15.81 23.52
C ARG A 593 -8.39 -15.42 23.96
N ALA A 594 -7.97 -15.89 25.14
CA ALA A 594 -6.65 -15.59 25.67
C ALA A 594 -5.59 -16.53 25.06
N ASP A 595 -5.85 -17.84 25.11
CA ASP A 595 -4.99 -18.88 24.56
C ASP A 595 -5.83 -20.15 24.27
N ARG A 596 -5.95 -20.50 22.98
CA ARG A 596 -6.71 -21.67 22.53
C ARG A 596 -6.09 -22.99 23.00
N SER A 597 -4.76 -23.08 23.05
CA SER A 597 -4.04 -24.28 23.47
C SER A 597 -4.29 -24.57 24.95
N ASP A 598 -4.16 -23.57 25.81
CA ASP A 598 -4.42 -23.71 27.25
C ASP A 598 -5.89 -24.03 27.54
N PHE A 599 -6.81 -23.41 26.78
CA PHE A 599 -8.21 -23.77 26.82
C PHE A 599 -8.42 -25.26 26.52
N LEU A 600 -7.87 -25.80 25.42
CA LEU A 600 -8.03 -27.21 25.07
C LEU A 600 -7.40 -28.15 26.10
N ARG A 601 -6.19 -27.84 26.60
CA ARG A 601 -5.51 -28.63 27.63
C ARG A 601 -6.34 -28.72 28.91
N SER A 602 -6.85 -27.58 29.39
CA SER A 602 -7.72 -27.54 30.57
C SER A 602 -9.08 -28.20 30.31
N PHE A 603 -9.63 -28.02 29.11
CA PHE A 603 -10.93 -28.55 28.75
C PHE A 603 -10.92 -30.08 28.64
N TYR A 604 -9.92 -30.67 27.97
CA TYR A 604 -9.83 -32.10 27.73
C TYR A 604 -9.42 -32.94 28.95
N ARG A 605 -8.90 -32.33 30.01
CA ARG A 605 -8.74 -33.01 31.32
C ARG A 605 -10.05 -33.62 31.84
N ARG A 606 -11.21 -33.14 31.38
CA ARG A 606 -12.53 -33.71 31.72
C ARG A 606 -12.73 -35.16 31.25
N TYR A 607 -11.88 -35.69 30.37
CA TYR A 607 -11.90 -37.10 29.98
C TYR A 607 -11.09 -38.01 30.93
N GLU A 608 -10.43 -37.47 31.95
CA GLU A 608 -9.69 -38.25 32.94
C GLU A 608 -10.57 -39.36 33.56
N GLY A 609 -10.05 -40.59 33.56
CA GLY A 609 -10.74 -41.78 34.04
C GLY A 609 -11.77 -42.37 33.07
N ALA A 610 -12.04 -41.77 31.90
CA ALA A 610 -12.99 -42.31 30.95
C ALA A 610 -12.42 -43.57 30.24
N PRO A 611 -13.19 -44.68 30.13
CA PRO A 611 -12.73 -45.89 29.43
C PRO A 611 -12.57 -45.65 27.93
N VAL A 612 -11.41 -46.01 27.37
CA VAL A 612 -11.07 -45.76 25.96
C VAL A 612 -12.05 -46.46 25.00
N GLU A 613 -12.31 -47.75 25.22
CA GLU A 613 -13.22 -48.54 24.37
C GLU A 613 -14.65 -47.96 24.35
N GLN A 614 -15.11 -47.47 25.50
CA GLN A 614 -16.45 -46.89 25.62
C GLN A 614 -16.56 -45.59 24.82
N ILE A 615 -15.56 -44.69 24.95
CA ILE A 615 -15.55 -43.43 24.21
C ILE A 615 -15.46 -43.68 22.70
N ARG A 616 -14.72 -44.72 22.27
CA ARG A 616 -14.64 -45.12 20.86
C ARG A 616 -15.97 -45.64 20.32
N GLU A 617 -16.70 -46.48 21.08
CA GLU A 617 -18.05 -46.93 20.71
C GLU A 617 -19.00 -45.71 20.59
N ASP A 618 -19.00 -44.85 21.61
CA ASP A 618 -19.90 -43.70 21.68
C ASP A 618 -19.58 -42.68 20.56
N SER A 619 -18.30 -42.50 20.18
CA SER A 619 -17.91 -41.55 19.12
C SER A 619 -18.33 -42.00 17.71
N GLN A 620 -18.42 -43.31 17.45
CA GLN A 620 -18.97 -43.82 16.19
C GLN A 620 -20.45 -43.46 16.03
N GLU A 621 -21.24 -43.56 17.11
CA GLU A 621 -22.64 -43.13 17.10
C GLU A 621 -22.78 -41.61 16.90
N MET A 622 -21.87 -40.82 17.50
CA MET A 622 -21.84 -39.36 17.40
C MET A 622 -21.72 -38.85 15.96
N LEU A 623 -20.99 -39.55 15.09
CA LEU A 623 -20.84 -39.17 13.68
C LEU A 623 -22.20 -38.93 13.03
N SER A 624 -23.10 -39.90 13.15
CA SER A 624 -24.41 -39.85 12.49
C SER A 624 -25.38 -38.84 13.13
N GLN A 625 -25.30 -38.66 14.46
CA GLN A 625 -26.28 -37.90 15.23
C GLN A 625 -25.87 -36.44 15.48
N LEU A 626 -24.59 -36.11 15.36
CA LEU A 626 -24.05 -34.78 15.62
C LEU A 626 -23.25 -34.25 14.44
N ILE A 627 -22.18 -34.95 14.03
CA ILE A 627 -21.23 -34.41 13.05
C ILE A 627 -21.90 -34.24 11.68
N LEU A 628 -22.60 -35.26 11.17
CA LEU A 628 -23.32 -35.17 9.90
C LEU A 628 -24.47 -34.16 9.95
N THR A 629 -25.25 -34.13 11.04
CA THR A 629 -26.36 -33.18 11.22
C THR A 629 -25.89 -31.73 11.28
N LYS A 630 -24.70 -31.50 11.86
CA LYS A 630 -24.10 -30.17 11.95
C LYS A 630 -23.20 -29.83 10.76
N SER A 631 -22.91 -30.77 9.85
CA SER A 631 -22.05 -30.54 8.69
C SER A 631 -22.62 -29.49 7.74
N PHE A 632 -21.74 -28.71 7.13
CA PHE A 632 -22.09 -27.86 6.02
C PHE A 632 -22.01 -28.68 4.72
N PRO A 633 -23.13 -28.91 4.00
CA PRO A 633 -23.09 -29.73 2.78
C PRO A 633 -22.12 -29.21 1.71
N ALA A 634 -21.96 -27.89 1.62
CA ALA A 634 -21.00 -27.26 0.72
C ALA A 634 -19.53 -27.55 1.09
N ALA A 635 -19.24 -27.68 2.39
CA ALA A 635 -17.90 -28.01 2.87
C ALA A 635 -17.49 -29.43 2.45
N ILE A 636 -18.38 -30.40 2.66
CA ILE A 636 -18.14 -31.79 2.28
C ILE A 636 -17.98 -31.92 0.76
N ARG A 637 -18.78 -31.18 -0.02
CA ARG A 637 -18.60 -31.09 -1.48
C ARG A 637 -17.23 -30.51 -1.83
N ARG A 638 -16.79 -29.45 -1.16
CA ARG A 638 -15.48 -28.82 -1.44
C ARG A 638 -14.31 -29.77 -1.18
N VAL A 639 -14.34 -30.54 -0.10
CA VAL A 639 -13.32 -31.58 0.17
C VAL A 639 -13.29 -32.59 -0.98
N ARG A 640 -14.46 -33.06 -1.44
CA ARG A 640 -14.56 -34.00 -2.57
C ARG A 640 -14.10 -33.41 -3.89
N GLU A 641 -14.36 -32.13 -4.14
CA GLU A 641 -13.87 -31.40 -5.32
C GLU A 641 -12.34 -31.39 -5.35
N HIS A 642 -11.69 -31.07 -4.23
CA HIS A 642 -10.22 -31.15 -4.13
C HIS A 642 -9.69 -32.56 -4.41
N ARG A 643 -10.31 -33.59 -3.82
CA ARG A 643 -9.92 -34.99 -4.08
C ARG A 643 -10.10 -35.38 -5.55
N ALA A 644 -11.19 -34.96 -6.18
CA ALA A 644 -11.46 -35.26 -7.58
C ALA A 644 -10.45 -34.59 -8.53
N LEU A 645 -9.86 -33.46 -8.13
CA LEU A 645 -8.81 -32.77 -8.84
C LEU A 645 -7.41 -33.35 -8.56
N GLY A 646 -7.29 -34.37 -7.71
CA GLY A 646 -6.02 -35.00 -7.35
C GLY A 646 -5.27 -34.30 -6.21
N HIS A 647 -5.86 -33.25 -5.61
CA HIS A 647 -5.26 -32.56 -4.49
C HIS A 647 -5.30 -33.46 -3.25
N ARG A 648 -4.19 -33.49 -2.52
CA ARG A 648 -4.14 -34.18 -1.24
C ARG A 648 -5.02 -33.44 -0.22
N THR A 649 -5.88 -34.15 0.51
CA THR A 649 -6.77 -33.51 1.51
C THR A 649 -6.35 -33.84 2.92
N VAL A 650 -6.14 -32.82 3.75
CA VAL A 650 -5.71 -32.96 5.14
C VAL A 650 -6.67 -32.22 6.08
N LEU A 651 -7.07 -32.89 7.15
CA LEU A 651 -7.81 -32.25 8.24
C LEU A 651 -6.84 -31.89 9.36
N ILE A 652 -6.74 -30.62 9.72
CA ILE A 652 -5.94 -30.15 10.86
C ILE A 652 -6.88 -29.54 11.89
N THR A 653 -6.96 -30.13 13.07
CA THR A 653 -8.00 -29.77 14.04
C THR A 653 -7.53 -29.87 15.48
N GLY A 654 -8.10 -29.01 16.33
CA GLY A 654 -7.92 -29.11 17.78
C GLY A 654 -8.82 -30.16 18.43
N ALA A 655 -9.76 -30.75 17.67
CA ALA A 655 -10.63 -31.82 18.15
C ALA A 655 -9.82 -33.11 18.43
N LEU A 656 -10.34 -33.94 19.34
CA LEU A 656 -9.73 -35.21 19.69
C LEU A 656 -9.82 -36.23 18.56
N ASP A 657 -8.78 -37.04 18.38
CA ASP A 657 -8.67 -38.09 17.38
C ASP A 657 -9.92 -38.98 17.26
N PHE A 658 -10.44 -39.50 18.37
CA PHE A 658 -11.63 -40.35 18.35
C PHE A 658 -12.92 -39.63 17.90
N VAL A 659 -12.98 -38.29 17.95
CA VAL A 659 -14.10 -37.50 17.44
C VAL A 659 -14.05 -37.39 15.91
N VAL A 660 -12.84 -37.36 15.35
CA VAL A 660 -12.61 -37.05 13.93
C VAL A 660 -12.27 -38.28 13.10
N GLU A 661 -11.87 -39.38 13.72
CA GLU A 661 -11.61 -40.66 13.06
C GLU A 661 -12.74 -41.10 12.11
N PRO A 662 -14.04 -40.94 12.45
CA PRO A 662 -15.11 -41.30 11.52
C PRO A 662 -15.15 -40.45 10.23
N LEU A 663 -14.42 -39.32 10.17
CA LEU A 663 -14.24 -38.49 8.97
C LEU A 663 -13.08 -38.94 8.09
N ARG A 664 -12.27 -39.94 8.49
CA ARG A 664 -11.11 -40.45 7.73
C ARG A 664 -11.41 -40.72 6.24
N PRO A 665 -12.58 -41.25 5.83
CA PRO A 665 -12.87 -41.46 4.40
C PRO A 665 -12.87 -40.19 3.52
N LEU A 666 -12.91 -38.99 4.12
CA LEU A 666 -12.87 -37.71 3.39
C LEU A 666 -11.46 -37.13 3.27
N PHE A 667 -10.48 -37.64 4.02
CA PHE A 667 -9.15 -37.06 4.13
C PHE A 667 -8.07 -38.11 3.92
N ASP A 668 -7.01 -37.73 3.20
CA ASP A 668 -5.84 -38.59 3.07
C ASP A 668 -5.14 -38.70 4.42
N ASP A 669 -5.11 -37.62 5.21
CA ASP A 669 -4.55 -37.59 6.57
C ASP A 669 -5.33 -36.67 7.52
N ILE A 670 -5.26 -36.99 8.82
CA ILE A 670 -5.87 -36.20 9.89
C ILE A 670 -4.81 -35.91 10.97
N VAL A 671 -4.58 -34.62 11.23
CA VAL A 671 -3.79 -34.10 12.34
C VAL A 671 -4.75 -33.59 13.41
N SER A 672 -4.75 -34.24 14.58
CA SER A 672 -5.73 -34.00 15.64
C SER A 672 -5.10 -34.05 17.02
N ALA A 673 -5.81 -33.54 18.03
CA ALA A 673 -5.39 -33.65 19.42
C ALA A 673 -5.52 -35.08 19.92
N LYS A 674 -4.58 -35.53 20.77
CA LYS A 674 -4.58 -36.89 21.34
C LYS A 674 -4.40 -36.85 22.86
N LEU A 675 -5.16 -37.69 23.55
CA LEU A 675 -5.02 -37.91 24.99
C LEU A 675 -4.14 -39.13 25.26
N ASP A 676 -3.39 -39.07 26.35
CA ASP A 676 -2.59 -40.19 26.83
C ASP A 676 -3.46 -41.22 27.58
N VAL A 677 -3.04 -42.48 27.50
CA VAL A 677 -3.80 -43.64 27.98
C VAL A 677 -3.01 -44.33 29.08
N GLY A 678 -3.64 -44.45 30.25
CA GLY A 678 -3.08 -45.18 31.38
C GLY A 678 -3.04 -46.69 31.15
N PRO A 679 -2.25 -47.43 31.96
CA PRO A 679 -2.12 -48.88 31.84
C PRO A 679 -3.42 -49.65 32.11
N ASP A 680 -4.44 -49.00 32.65
CA ASP A 680 -5.78 -49.54 32.94
C ASP A 680 -6.77 -49.40 31.76
N GLY A 681 -6.31 -48.89 30.60
CA GLY A 681 -7.15 -48.67 29.43
C GLY A 681 -8.10 -47.48 29.56
N ARG A 682 -7.77 -46.51 30.42
CA ARG A 682 -8.51 -45.26 30.63
C ARG A 682 -7.65 -44.05 30.27
N TYR A 683 -8.28 -42.94 29.89
CA TYR A 683 -7.56 -41.69 29.66
C TYR A 683 -7.06 -41.12 30.99
N ASN A 684 -5.80 -40.65 31.03
CA ASN A 684 -5.22 -40.03 32.23
C ASN A 684 -5.41 -38.49 32.28
N GLY A 685 -6.12 -37.92 31.30
CA GLY A 685 -6.40 -36.48 31.21
C GLY A 685 -5.24 -35.62 30.68
N GLN A 686 -4.07 -36.21 30.40
CA GLN A 686 -2.93 -35.54 29.80
C GLN A 686 -2.97 -35.65 28.27
N MET A 687 -2.38 -34.68 27.58
CA MET A 687 -2.26 -34.72 26.12
C MET A 687 -0.89 -35.26 25.72
N LEU A 688 -0.85 -36.13 24.71
CA LEU A 688 0.41 -36.67 24.18
C LEU A 688 1.29 -35.59 23.53
N GLU A 689 0.64 -34.64 22.86
CA GLU A 689 1.29 -33.59 22.08
C GLU A 689 0.58 -32.24 22.31
N VAL A 690 1.15 -31.16 21.79
CA VAL A 690 0.48 -29.86 21.74
C VAL A 690 -0.74 -29.98 20.82
N PRO A 691 -1.96 -29.57 21.25
CA PRO A 691 -3.13 -29.62 20.38
C PRO A 691 -2.92 -28.74 19.14
N PRO A 692 -3.29 -29.21 17.93
CA PRO A 692 -3.18 -28.42 16.70
C PRO A 692 -4.09 -27.18 16.75
N THR A 693 -3.53 -26.06 17.18
CA THR A 693 -4.17 -24.74 17.30
C THR A 693 -3.17 -23.64 16.97
N GLY A 694 -3.64 -22.57 16.34
CA GLY A 694 -2.77 -21.44 16.03
C GLY A 694 -1.52 -21.84 15.24
N GLU A 695 -0.37 -21.42 15.72
CA GLU A 695 0.94 -21.73 15.14
C GLU A 695 1.18 -23.22 14.95
N SER A 696 0.79 -24.06 15.92
CA SER A 696 1.01 -25.50 15.80
C SER A 696 0.28 -26.13 14.62
N ARG A 697 -0.79 -25.51 14.10
CA ARG A 697 -1.41 -25.92 12.83
C ARG A 697 -0.55 -25.56 11.63
N ALA A 698 0.02 -24.36 11.63
CA ALA A 698 0.96 -23.95 10.58
C ALA A 698 2.21 -24.83 10.59
N SER A 699 2.79 -25.10 11.77
CA SER A 699 3.91 -26.04 11.92
C SER A 699 3.55 -27.44 11.43
N ALA A 700 2.40 -27.98 11.85
CA ALA A 700 1.95 -29.28 11.36
C ALA A 700 1.76 -29.31 9.84
N LEU A 701 1.30 -28.21 9.24
CA LEU A 701 1.15 -28.08 7.80
C LEU A 701 2.51 -28.00 7.08
N PHE A 702 3.48 -27.27 7.64
CA PHE A 702 4.87 -27.24 7.16
C PHE A 702 5.52 -28.61 7.21
N ASP A 703 5.45 -29.29 8.36
CA ASP A 703 6.04 -30.62 8.55
C ASP A 703 5.41 -31.63 7.60
N TYR A 704 4.08 -31.56 7.42
CA TYR A 704 3.37 -32.38 6.46
C TYR A 704 3.82 -32.10 5.02
N ALA A 705 3.93 -30.83 4.64
CA ALA A 705 4.34 -30.45 3.30
C ALA A 705 5.78 -30.89 3.00
N ALA A 706 6.71 -30.67 3.94
CA ALA A 706 8.10 -31.11 3.82
C ALA A 706 8.22 -32.64 3.71
N LYS A 707 7.44 -33.39 4.50
CA LYS A 707 7.42 -34.86 4.44
C LYS A 707 6.92 -35.40 3.10
N HIS A 708 6.08 -34.64 2.41
CA HIS A 708 5.39 -35.07 1.20
C HIS A 708 5.86 -34.34 -0.07
N ASP A 709 6.93 -33.55 0.01
CA ASP A 709 7.49 -32.75 -1.09
C ASP A 709 6.43 -31.84 -1.74
N ILE A 710 5.65 -31.18 -0.89
CA ILE A 710 4.56 -30.28 -1.29
C ILE A 710 5.01 -28.82 -1.15
N ASP A 711 4.77 -28.02 -2.18
CA ASP A 711 4.91 -26.57 -2.14
C ASP A 711 3.65 -25.92 -1.56
N LEU A 712 3.82 -25.23 -0.43
CA LEU A 712 2.73 -24.49 0.22
C LEU A 712 2.26 -23.28 -0.60
N ALA A 713 3.11 -22.69 -1.44
CA ALA A 713 2.70 -21.64 -2.37
C ALA A 713 1.67 -22.17 -3.38
N GLU A 714 1.70 -23.47 -3.68
CA GLU A 714 0.75 -24.14 -4.56
C GLU A 714 -0.36 -24.88 -3.78
N SER A 715 -0.62 -24.51 -2.53
CA SER A 715 -1.56 -25.18 -1.62
C SER A 715 -2.71 -24.27 -1.16
N CYS A 716 -3.78 -24.89 -0.65
CA CYS A 716 -4.97 -24.22 -0.14
C CYS A 716 -5.18 -24.52 1.35
N ALA A 717 -5.71 -23.55 2.12
CA ALA A 717 -6.14 -23.75 3.51
C ALA A 717 -7.50 -23.11 3.78
N TYR A 718 -8.36 -23.80 4.52
CA TYR A 718 -9.72 -23.39 4.85
C TYR A 718 -9.91 -23.24 6.37
N ALA A 719 -10.34 -22.07 6.84
CA ALA A 719 -10.62 -21.83 8.26
C ALA A 719 -11.64 -20.69 8.51
N ASP A 720 -12.23 -20.64 9.71
CA ASP A 720 -13.21 -19.62 10.12
C ASP A 720 -12.69 -18.58 11.12
N SER A 721 -11.58 -18.88 11.81
CA SER A 721 -11.09 -18.09 12.93
C SER A 721 -9.76 -17.38 12.66
N SER A 722 -9.58 -16.20 13.26
CA SER A 722 -8.29 -15.50 13.30
C SER A 722 -7.20 -16.27 14.05
N ASN A 723 -7.57 -17.25 14.88
CA ASN A 723 -6.61 -18.18 15.47
C ASN A 723 -5.91 -19.01 14.40
N ASP A 724 -6.55 -19.31 13.27
CA ASP A 724 -5.96 -20.08 12.17
C ASP A 724 -5.16 -19.23 11.20
N LEU A 725 -4.93 -17.95 11.55
CA LEU A 725 -4.22 -17.03 10.70
C LEU A 725 -2.82 -17.51 10.29
N PRO A 726 -1.98 -18.08 11.19
CA PRO A 726 -0.72 -18.69 10.81
C PRO A 726 -0.86 -19.73 9.70
N MET A 727 -1.88 -20.58 9.75
CA MET A 727 -2.10 -21.63 8.74
C MET A 727 -2.55 -21.03 7.39
N LEU A 728 -3.33 -19.96 7.42
CA LEU A 728 -3.78 -19.27 6.21
C LEU A 728 -2.67 -18.45 5.54
N GLU A 729 -1.73 -17.89 6.31
CA GLU A 729 -0.65 -17.06 5.75
C GLU A 729 0.47 -17.85 5.08
N VAL A 730 0.61 -19.14 5.41
CA VAL A 730 1.69 -19.98 4.86
C VAL A 730 1.35 -20.60 3.51
N VAL A 731 0.07 -20.60 3.12
CA VAL A 731 -0.39 -21.15 1.83
C VAL A 731 -0.57 -20.05 0.78
N GLY A 732 -0.39 -20.39 -0.49
CA GLY A 732 -0.64 -19.43 -1.58
C GLY A 732 -2.11 -19.11 -1.82
N PHE A 733 -3.03 -20.02 -1.47
CA PHE A 733 -4.47 -19.89 -1.75
C PHE A 733 -5.35 -20.06 -0.48
N PRO A 734 -5.32 -19.09 0.46
CA PRO A 734 -6.14 -19.14 1.67
C PRO A 734 -7.62 -18.85 1.39
N VAL A 735 -8.48 -19.54 2.15
CA VAL A 735 -9.93 -19.43 2.07
C VAL A 735 -10.55 -19.24 3.46
N ALA A 736 -11.16 -18.08 3.66
CA ALA A 736 -11.92 -17.78 4.88
C ALA A 736 -13.36 -18.30 4.73
N VAL A 737 -13.74 -19.29 5.54
CA VAL A 737 -15.04 -19.95 5.49
C VAL A 737 -15.89 -19.51 6.66
N ASN A 738 -17.10 -19.02 6.40
CA ASN A 738 -18.00 -18.54 7.45
C ASN A 738 -17.30 -17.66 8.52
N PRO A 739 -16.38 -16.75 8.11
CA PRO A 739 -15.41 -16.20 9.04
C PRO A 739 -16.05 -15.40 10.16
N GLU A 740 -15.39 -15.40 11.31
CA GLU A 740 -15.64 -14.39 12.35
C GLU A 740 -15.28 -12.98 11.87
N THR A 741 -15.79 -11.95 12.55
CA THR A 741 -15.60 -10.54 12.19
C THR A 741 -14.13 -10.18 11.91
N ARG A 742 -13.21 -10.60 12.79
CA ARG A 742 -11.78 -10.33 12.65
C ARG A 742 -11.17 -10.99 11.41
N LEU A 743 -11.40 -12.30 11.21
CA LEU A 743 -10.90 -13.00 10.01
C LEU A 743 -11.52 -12.43 8.73
N ALA A 744 -12.80 -12.02 8.77
CA ALA A 744 -13.46 -11.42 7.61
C ALA A 744 -12.81 -10.08 7.19
N SER A 745 -12.42 -9.24 8.16
CA SER A 745 -11.67 -8.01 7.88
C SER A 745 -10.29 -8.32 7.29
N LEU A 746 -9.53 -9.23 7.93
CA LEU A 746 -8.20 -9.64 7.46
C LEU A 746 -8.23 -10.26 6.05
N ALA A 747 -9.19 -11.15 5.78
CA ALA A 747 -9.38 -11.77 4.48
C ALA A 747 -9.67 -10.73 3.39
N ARG A 748 -10.42 -9.66 3.68
CA ARG A 748 -10.65 -8.57 2.72
C ARG A 748 -9.39 -7.77 2.46
N LYS A 749 -8.68 -7.35 3.52
CA LYS A 749 -7.43 -6.59 3.42
C LYS A 749 -6.37 -7.33 2.59
N ARG A 750 -6.24 -8.63 2.83
CA ARG A 750 -5.29 -9.50 2.10
C ARG A 750 -5.85 -10.03 0.78
N GLY A 751 -7.12 -9.77 0.51
CA GLY A 751 -7.74 -10.09 -0.75
C GLY A 751 -8.07 -11.57 -0.98
N TRP A 752 -8.23 -12.33 0.10
CA TRP A 752 -8.51 -13.76 0.14
C TRP A 752 -9.93 -14.12 -0.30
N LEU A 753 -10.13 -15.38 -0.66
CA LEU A 753 -11.47 -15.89 -0.97
C LEU A 753 -12.27 -16.01 0.33
N VAL A 754 -13.48 -15.44 0.35
CA VAL A 754 -14.46 -15.63 1.43
C VAL A 754 -15.60 -16.49 0.93
N GLU A 755 -15.88 -17.60 1.63
CA GLU A 755 -16.98 -18.52 1.34
C GLU A 755 -18.02 -18.50 2.47
N HIS A 756 -19.30 -18.61 2.12
CA HIS A 756 -20.39 -18.73 3.08
C HIS A 756 -21.16 -20.03 2.84
N TRP A 757 -21.04 -20.97 3.76
CA TRP A 757 -21.66 -22.28 3.66
C TRP A 757 -22.83 -22.39 4.63
N SER A 758 -24.01 -22.69 4.09
CA SER A 758 -25.24 -22.82 4.87
C SER A 758 -25.40 -24.23 5.46
N LYS A 759 -26.10 -24.28 6.59
CA LYS A 759 -26.53 -25.55 7.21
C LYS A 759 -27.59 -26.23 6.34
N ALA A 760 -27.73 -27.55 6.48
CA ALA A 760 -28.77 -28.29 5.77
C ALA A 760 -30.19 -27.82 6.17
N PRO A 761 -31.17 -27.82 5.25
CA PRO A 761 -32.58 -27.58 5.57
C PRO A 761 -33.06 -28.54 6.66
N GLY A 762 -33.74 -28.03 7.70
CA GLY A 762 -34.21 -28.84 8.84
C GLY A 762 -33.28 -28.89 10.06
N PHE A 763 -32.15 -28.17 10.03
CA PHE A 763 -31.28 -28.00 11.20
C PHE A 763 -32.03 -27.37 12.38
N LYS A 764 -32.02 -28.04 13.54
CA LYS A 764 -32.57 -27.48 14.80
C LYS A 764 -31.42 -26.98 15.69
N PRO A 765 -31.37 -25.67 16.02
CA PRO A 765 -30.36 -25.16 16.95
C PRO A 765 -30.62 -25.71 18.36
N SER A 766 -29.61 -26.37 18.94
CA SER A 766 -29.58 -26.68 20.37
C SER A 766 -28.34 -26.02 20.98
N PRO A 767 -28.49 -25.22 22.06
CA PRO A 767 -27.36 -24.55 22.71
C PRO A 767 -26.38 -25.56 23.34
N ILE A 768 -26.88 -26.71 23.80
CA ILE A 768 -26.07 -27.85 24.25
C ILE A 768 -26.66 -29.13 23.64
N PRO A 769 -26.04 -29.69 22.59
CA PRO A 769 -26.54 -30.90 21.96
C PRO A 769 -26.18 -32.14 22.79
N LEU A 770 -27.07 -32.50 23.71
CA LEU A 770 -26.97 -33.74 24.49
C LEU A 770 -27.34 -34.94 23.63
N ALA A 771 -26.73 -36.09 23.89
CA ALA A 771 -27.00 -37.31 23.16
C ALA A 771 -28.45 -37.81 23.38
N PRO A 772 -29.14 -38.31 22.34
CA PRO A 772 -30.46 -38.91 22.47
C PRO A 772 -30.43 -40.20 23.32
N ARG A 773 -31.59 -40.68 23.76
CA ARG A 773 -31.69 -41.90 24.58
C ARG A 773 -31.25 -43.12 23.77
N ARG A 774 -30.42 -44.00 24.38
CA ARG A 774 -30.18 -45.35 23.84
C ARG A 774 -31.52 -46.08 23.89
N ALA A 775 -32.02 -46.58 22.76
CA ALA A 775 -33.07 -47.58 22.80
C ALA A 775 -32.48 -48.81 23.49
N VAL A 776 -32.98 -49.16 24.67
CA VAL A 776 -32.62 -50.43 25.31
C VAL A 776 -33.27 -51.52 24.46
N THR A 777 -32.48 -52.21 23.63
CA THR A 777 -32.91 -53.48 23.06
C THR A 777 -33.16 -54.42 24.22
N LYS A 778 -34.44 -54.67 24.53
CA LYS A 778 -34.81 -55.79 25.39
C LYS A 778 -34.26 -57.04 24.72
N ALA A 779 -33.29 -57.70 25.37
CA ALA A 779 -32.90 -59.04 24.98
C ALA A 779 -34.16 -59.91 24.90
N ALA A 780 -34.33 -60.62 23.79
CA ALA A 780 -35.40 -61.60 23.66
C ALA A 780 -35.25 -62.62 24.79
N PRO A 781 -36.33 -62.96 25.53
CA PRO A 781 -36.27 -64.07 26.47
C PRO A 781 -35.98 -65.35 25.67
N ARG A 782 -35.09 -66.19 26.24
CA ARG A 782 -34.54 -67.42 25.65
C ARG A 782 -35.58 -68.35 25.04
#